data_AF-A0A2V2YEG1-F1
#
_entry.id   AF-A0A2V2YEG1-F1
#
_cell.length_a   1.000
_cell.length_b   1.000
_cell.length_c   1.000
_cell.angle_alpha   90.00
_cell.angle_beta   90.00
_cell.angle_gamma   90.00
#
_symmetry.space_group_name_H-M   'P 1'
#
loop_
_entity.id
_entity.type
_entity.pdbx_description
1 polymer ?
#
loop_
_entity_poly.entity_id
_entity_poly.type
_entity_poly.pdbx_seq_one_letter_code
_entity_poly.pdbx_strand_id
1 'polypeptide(L)'
;MKSKTAVPILVICVVAALIAALLFDSWNRDSESSAVTGGASAAATTEQLESNVFVKDKVVDVKITLDPDDFQDMLDNASAEEFKTATVEYNGIKLENVGIRTKGNLSLRAVVQMTDSDRYSFKLSFDEYVTNQTLQGISKINLNNDYSDPTYMREFLTYELAKSMGLPTPEVSYVNVYVNGELKGLYLAVEQVGESYLERNFGNSYGALYKGIMGNGSDLLYRGDEETDYPGLERKSKKSNGNVLVDMIKELNDGSDIESVIDVEDALGYIALNAVTVNTDSYIGSNKQNYYLYENNGIFSILPWDYNMAFGGMGGMGGMGGGGGGASSNTSYMIDEPTDGSVDERPLVAKLLSNETYKAQYHEMIQSMIDNYLNDETFQARVKQLQELIADDVKADPTAFYTYEEFEQGVQSLLTFTSDRVASVQGQLDGTVKASGDGSGNGGGMGGGGGGFGGGRGGGNNMAANGQNNAAAQDGNNVQGNNAAQGANDAQNGGNAPAAQGNDGAQNFKASAADGSSTPTIQTASLDANSSGLNIQTAAADANTGNQNAVPDASNSSQNGQAATDGGNAGQNGQAQADGGNGGQGGQNGGGGQGQGMQGGFDGGQGGGGFGGGDGMGAPPDGFGGGGMGGMGGGPGGFGGNTVTNANQGTMKDAITTGSLLIVLVLAMFFIVNFRKKH
;
A
#
# COMPACT_ATOMS: atom_id res chain seq x y z
N MET A 1 35.41 -5.61 70.99
CA MET A 1 35.81 -6.53 69.89
C MET A 1 36.02 -5.72 68.63
N LYS A 2 37.10 -5.97 67.86
CA LYS A 2 37.42 -5.20 66.63
C LYS A 2 36.71 -5.83 65.43
N SER A 3 35.75 -5.14 64.79
CA SER A 3 35.03 -5.67 63.62
C SER A 3 35.85 -5.51 62.33
N LYS A 4 36.70 -6.50 62.03
CA LYS A 4 37.46 -6.59 60.76
C LYS A 4 36.57 -6.72 59.50
N THR A 5 35.26 -6.87 59.66
CA THR A 5 34.26 -7.07 58.59
C THR A 5 33.63 -5.79 58.06
N ALA A 6 33.74 -4.64 58.75
CA ALA A 6 33.06 -3.41 58.34
C ALA A 6 33.68 -2.73 57.10
N VAL A 7 35.02 -2.78 56.99
CA VAL A 7 35.76 -2.15 55.89
C VAL A 7 35.46 -2.78 54.51
N PRO A 8 35.53 -4.11 54.31
CA PRO A 8 35.25 -4.69 53.00
C PRO A 8 33.81 -4.47 52.52
N ILE A 9 32.83 -4.48 53.42
CA ILE A 9 31.43 -4.16 53.06
C ILE A 9 31.30 -2.72 52.57
N LEU A 10 31.97 -1.77 53.25
CA LEU A 10 31.93 -0.36 52.86
C LEU A 10 32.60 -0.12 51.49
N VAL A 11 33.69 -0.83 51.17
CA VAL A 11 34.31 -0.80 49.84
C VAL A 11 33.36 -1.34 48.77
N ILE A 12 32.68 -2.46 49.02
CA ILE A 12 31.70 -3.03 48.07
C ILE A 12 30.54 -2.07 47.81
N CYS A 13 30.00 -1.42 48.85
CA CYS A 13 28.94 -0.42 48.69
C CYS A 13 29.39 0.81 47.88
N VAL A 14 30.63 1.29 48.07
CA VAL A 14 31.18 2.42 47.29
C VAL A 14 31.40 2.02 45.82
N VAL A 15 31.91 0.83 45.55
CA VAL A 15 32.07 0.32 44.17
C VAL A 15 30.72 0.15 43.48
N ALA A 16 29.72 -0.41 44.17
CA ALA A 16 28.36 -0.53 43.63
C ALA A 16 27.71 0.84 43.34
N ALA A 17 27.92 1.84 44.22
CA ALA A 17 27.44 3.20 44.00
C ALA A 17 28.12 3.89 42.81
N LEU A 18 29.42 3.66 42.60
CA LEU A 18 30.15 4.18 41.43
C LEU A 18 29.70 3.53 40.13
N ILE A 19 29.45 2.20 40.13
CA ILE A 19 28.89 1.50 38.97
C ILE A 19 27.48 2.01 38.66
N ALA A 20 26.63 2.18 39.68
CA ALA A 20 25.28 2.74 39.51
C ALA A 20 25.33 4.17 38.96
N ALA A 21 26.24 5.01 39.44
CA ALA A 21 26.43 6.37 38.92
C ALA A 21 26.87 6.38 37.45
N LEU A 22 27.83 5.52 37.06
CA LEU A 22 28.29 5.42 35.66
C LEU A 22 27.20 4.89 34.71
N LEU A 23 26.36 3.96 35.17
CA LEU A 23 25.20 3.47 34.40
C LEU A 23 24.09 4.53 34.30
N PHE A 24 23.91 5.37 35.32
CA PHE A 24 22.95 6.47 35.29
C PHE A 24 23.40 7.60 34.34
N ASP A 25 24.72 7.88 34.31
CA ASP A 25 25.33 8.89 33.45
C ASP A 25 25.33 8.46 31.96
N SER A 26 25.47 7.16 31.67
CA SER A 26 25.25 6.65 30.29
C SER A 26 23.78 6.76 29.89
N TRP A 27 22.85 6.37 30.77
CA TRP A 27 21.41 6.39 30.47
C TRP A 27 20.87 7.82 30.26
N ASN A 28 21.40 8.81 30.97
CA ASN A 28 21.09 10.23 30.72
C ASN A 28 21.70 10.77 29.43
N ARG A 29 22.94 10.37 29.07
CA ARG A 29 23.56 10.79 27.80
C ARG A 29 22.80 10.27 26.58
N ASP A 30 22.27 9.06 26.64
CA ASP A 30 21.42 8.52 25.58
C ASP A 30 20.06 9.25 25.50
N SER A 31 19.57 9.78 26.63
CA SER A 31 18.26 10.47 26.71
C SER A 31 18.27 11.91 26.21
N GLU A 32 19.32 12.70 26.49
CA GLU A 32 19.42 14.08 25.97
C GLU A 32 19.84 14.12 24.49
N SER A 33 20.48 13.06 23.98
CA SER A 33 20.85 12.93 22.57
C SER A 33 19.66 12.66 21.63
N SER A 34 18.49 12.26 22.15
CA SER A 34 17.33 11.92 21.30
C SER A 34 16.54 13.15 20.82
N ALA A 35 16.48 14.23 21.61
CA ALA A 35 15.57 15.35 21.35
C ALA A 35 16.05 16.37 20.28
N VAL A 36 17.35 16.44 20.02
CA VAL A 36 17.95 17.44 19.08
C VAL A 36 18.55 16.79 17.83
N THR A 37 18.72 15.46 17.81
CA THR A 37 19.39 14.73 16.73
C THR A 37 18.46 13.82 15.89
N GLY A 38 17.24 13.53 16.38
CA GLY A 38 16.28 12.67 15.66
C GLY A 38 15.85 13.21 14.29
N GLY A 39 15.46 14.49 14.22
CA GLY A 39 15.01 15.11 12.96
C GLY A 39 16.10 15.18 11.87
N ALA A 40 17.36 15.38 12.27
CA ALA A 40 18.49 15.37 11.34
C ALA A 40 18.78 13.95 10.80
N SER A 41 18.55 12.91 11.61
CA SER A 41 18.74 11.51 11.18
C SER A 41 17.61 11.01 10.27
N ALA A 42 16.36 11.40 10.53
CA ALA A 42 15.21 11.01 9.70
C ALA A 42 15.30 11.67 8.32
N ALA A 43 15.53 12.99 8.26
CA ALA A 43 15.67 13.72 7.00
C ALA A 43 16.84 13.19 6.14
N ALA A 44 18.00 12.94 6.75
CA ALA A 44 19.15 12.37 6.05
C ALA A 44 18.92 10.93 5.56
N THR A 45 18.10 10.14 6.27
CA THR A 45 17.65 8.81 5.79
C THR A 45 16.74 8.97 4.58
N THR A 46 15.74 9.86 4.62
CA THR A 46 14.84 10.11 3.48
C THR A 46 15.61 10.58 2.24
N GLU A 47 16.54 11.53 2.39
CA GLU A 47 17.41 12.00 1.29
C GLU A 47 18.25 10.87 0.68
N GLN A 48 18.78 9.96 1.52
CA GLN A 48 19.49 8.77 1.05
C GLN A 48 18.57 7.81 0.27
N LEU A 49 17.36 7.58 0.75
CA LEU A 49 16.39 6.73 0.07
C LEU A 49 15.99 7.29 -1.29
N GLU A 50 15.63 8.57 -1.37
CA GLU A 50 15.26 9.24 -2.63
C GLU A 50 16.44 9.33 -3.61
N SER A 51 17.70 9.40 -3.12
CA SER A 51 18.91 9.46 -3.96
C SER A 51 19.45 8.11 -4.43
N ASN A 52 19.24 7.03 -3.67
CA ASN A 52 19.90 5.74 -3.92
C ASN A 52 18.94 4.54 -4.08
N VAL A 53 17.75 4.56 -3.48
CA VAL A 53 16.85 3.39 -3.42
C VAL A 53 15.60 3.61 -4.25
N PHE A 54 14.89 4.72 -4.01
CA PHE A 54 13.63 5.08 -4.66
C PHE A 54 13.79 6.32 -5.55
N VAL A 55 14.71 6.21 -6.49
CA VAL A 55 15.07 7.31 -7.40
C VAL A 55 13.95 7.57 -8.40
N LYS A 56 13.52 8.82 -8.53
CA LYS A 56 12.30 9.21 -9.30
C LYS A 56 12.57 9.70 -10.72
N ASP A 57 13.82 9.99 -11.07
CA ASP A 57 14.24 10.63 -12.33
C ASP A 57 15.13 9.75 -13.23
N LYS A 58 15.44 8.52 -12.80
CA LYS A 58 16.11 7.48 -13.59
C LYS A 58 15.63 6.08 -13.20
N VAL A 59 15.63 5.16 -14.14
CA VAL A 59 15.57 3.72 -13.86
C VAL A 59 16.92 3.27 -13.29
N VAL A 60 16.93 2.38 -12.29
CA VAL A 60 18.18 1.86 -11.69
C VAL A 60 18.26 0.34 -11.75
N ASP A 61 19.48 -0.20 -11.87
CA ASP A 61 19.71 -1.65 -11.89
C ASP A 61 19.55 -2.28 -10.50
N VAL A 62 18.85 -3.41 -10.44
CA VAL A 62 18.82 -4.32 -9.29
C VAL A 62 19.35 -5.67 -9.76
N LYS A 63 20.61 -5.96 -9.46
CA LYS A 63 21.29 -7.18 -9.90
C LYS A 63 21.30 -8.21 -8.78
N ILE A 64 20.63 -9.32 -9.00
CA ILE A 64 20.46 -10.42 -8.07
C ILE A 64 21.36 -11.57 -8.54
N THR A 65 22.13 -12.15 -7.64
CA THR A 65 22.99 -13.32 -7.89
C THR A 65 22.71 -14.38 -6.83
N LEU A 66 22.32 -15.57 -7.26
CA LEU A 66 22.01 -16.72 -6.41
C LEU A 66 22.40 -18.03 -7.12
N ASP A 67 22.37 -19.15 -6.40
CA ASP A 67 22.63 -20.45 -7.01
C ASP A 67 21.60 -20.73 -8.14
N PRO A 68 22.04 -21.12 -9.36
CA PRO A 68 21.12 -21.43 -10.46
C PRO A 68 20.11 -22.53 -10.12
N ASP A 69 20.47 -23.51 -9.29
CA ASP A 69 19.57 -24.58 -8.89
C ASP A 69 18.51 -24.05 -7.90
N ASP A 70 18.88 -23.15 -6.97
CA ASP A 70 17.93 -22.45 -6.09
C ASP A 70 16.99 -21.52 -6.88
N PHE A 71 17.50 -20.84 -7.92
CA PHE A 71 16.66 -20.01 -8.78
C PHE A 71 15.65 -20.85 -9.56
N GLN A 72 16.08 -21.97 -10.15
CA GLN A 72 15.17 -22.87 -10.87
C GLN A 72 14.13 -23.49 -9.93
N ASP A 73 14.53 -23.94 -8.74
CA ASP A 73 13.59 -24.47 -7.74
C ASP A 73 12.56 -23.43 -7.29
N MET A 74 12.97 -22.16 -7.15
CA MET A 74 12.05 -21.05 -6.86
C MET A 74 11.06 -20.79 -8.00
N LEU A 75 11.43 -21.00 -9.27
CA LEU A 75 10.51 -20.87 -10.41
C LEU A 75 9.57 -22.09 -10.49
N ASP A 76 10.10 -23.30 -10.37
CA ASP A 76 9.34 -24.57 -10.43
C ASP A 76 8.32 -24.67 -9.27
N ASN A 77 8.69 -24.14 -8.10
CA ASN A 77 7.86 -24.12 -6.89
C ASN A 77 7.35 -22.70 -6.54
N ALA A 78 7.17 -21.82 -7.52
CA ALA A 78 6.84 -20.40 -7.31
C ALA A 78 5.65 -20.11 -6.39
N SER A 79 4.66 -21.00 -6.31
CA SER A 79 3.51 -20.86 -5.39
C SER A 79 3.83 -21.15 -3.91
N ALA A 80 5.00 -21.72 -3.60
CA ALA A 80 5.42 -21.97 -2.22
C ALA A 80 5.92 -20.71 -1.50
N GLU A 81 6.28 -19.66 -2.26
CA GLU A 81 6.86 -18.41 -1.74
C GLU A 81 8.07 -18.68 -0.79
N GLU A 82 8.90 -19.68 -1.11
CA GLU A 82 10.09 -20.03 -0.32
C GLU A 82 11.22 -19.01 -0.54
N PHE A 83 11.84 -18.54 0.54
CA PHE A 83 13.02 -17.68 0.45
C PHE A 83 14.27 -18.48 0.09
N LYS A 84 14.96 -18.05 -0.97
CA LYS A 84 16.31 -18.45 -1.35
C LYS A 84 17.32 -17.37 -0.95
N THR A 85 18.58 -17.77 -0.78
CA THR A 85 19.67 -16.84 -0.41
C THR A 85 20.31 -16.23 -1.64
N ALA A 86 20.37 -14.90 -1.69
CA ALA A 86 20.97 -14.15 -2.79
C ALA A 86 21.98 -13.10 -2.31
N THR A 87 22.80 -12.66 -3.25
CA THR A 87 23.52 -11.39 -3.23
C THR A 87 22.75 -10.40 -4.09
N VAL A 88 22.54 -9.17 -3.61
CA VAL A 88 21.85 -8.11 -4.35
C VAL A 88 22.74 -6.89 -4.45
N GLU A 89 22.99 -6.41 -5.67
CA GLU A 89 23.55 -5.08 -5.95
C GLU A 89 22.41 -4.17 -6.41
N TYR A 90 21.92 -3.32 -5.52
CA TYR A 90 20.83 -2.38 -5.78
C TYR A 90 21.43 -0.99 -6.05
N ASN A 91 21.34 -0.48 -7.28
CA ASN A 91 21.92 0.81 -7.71
C ASN A 91 23.40 0.98 -7.26
N GLY A 92 24.18 -0.10 -7.36
CA GLY A 92 25.60 -0.15 -6.95
C GLY A 92 25.85 -0.46 -5.46
N ILE A 93 24.82 -0.50 -4.61
CA ILE A 93 24.93 -0.91 -3.21
C ILE A 93 24.81 -2.44 -3.12
N LYS A 94 25.92 -3.12 -2.82
CA LYS A 94 25.97 -4.58 -2.70
C LYS A 94 25.68 -5.05 -1.27
N LEU A 95 24.69 -5.93 -1.11
CA LEU A 95 24.38 -6.69 0.10
C LEU A 95 24.45 -8.20 -0.17
N GLU A 96 24.93 -8.95 0.82
CA GLU A 96 25.06 -10.42 0.77
C GLU A 96 24.15 -11.07 1.81
N ASN A 97 23.64 -12.26 1.50
CA ASN A 97 22.67 -13.02 2.31
C ASN A 97 21.29 -12.35 2.42
N VAL A 98 20.82 -11.78 1.31
CA VAL A 98 19.47 -11.24 1.14
C VAL A 98 18.51 -12.40 0.82
N GLY A 99 17.34 -12.43 1.46
CA GLY A 99 16.27 -13.33 1.07
C GLY A 99 15.58 -12.85 -0.21
N ILE A 100 15.48 -13.72 -1.22
CA ILE A 100 14.63 -13.51 -2.39
C ILE A 100 13.57 -14.62 -2.49
N ARG A 101 12.36 -14.23 -2.89
CA ARG A 101 11.29 -15.16 -3.28
C ARG A 101 10.37 -14.56 -4.33
N THR A 102 9.63 -15.39 -5.04
CA THR A 102 8.40 -15.00 -5.76
C THR A 102 7.37 -14.42 -4.78
N LYS A 103 6.49 -13.52 -5.24
CA LYS A 103 5.41 -12.94 -4.42
C LYS A 103 4.16 -12.63 -5.25
N GLY A 104 3.01 -12.58 -4.59
CA GLY A 104 1.76 -12.06 -5.16
C GLY A 104 0.58 -12.96 -4.87
N ASN A 105 -0.61 -12.56 -5.33
CA ASN A 105 -1.82 -13.39 -5.22
C ASN A 105 -2.36 -13.70 -6.62
N LEU A 106 -3.01 -12.73 -7.27
CA LEU A 106 -3.51 -12.92 -8.64
C LEU A 106 -2.34 -13.02 -9.65
N SER A 107 -1.40 -12.07 -9.61
CA SER A 107 -0.23 -12.05 -10.50
C SER A 107 0.61 -13.34 -10.41
N LEU A 108 0.88 -13.82 -9.20
CA LEU A 108 1.60 -15.07 -8.97
C LEU A 108 0.87 -16.28 -9.57
N ARG A 109 -0.43 -16.45 -9.24
CA ARG A 109 -1.25 -17.56 -9.77
C ARG A 109 -1.42 -17.50 -11.30
N ALA A 110 -1.44 -16.30 -11.88
CA ALA A 110 -1.52 -16.11 -13.32
C ALA A 110 -0.24 -16.59 -14.01
N VAL A 111 0.94 -16.13 -13.57
CA VAL A 111 2.22 -16.54 -14.17
C VAL A 111 2.48 -18.03 -13.98
N VAL A 112 2.14 -18.62 -12.83
CA VAL A 112 2.20 -20.09 -12.61
C VAL A 112 1.33 -20.89 -13.60
N GLN A 113 0.31 -20.27 -14.19
CA GLN A 113 -0.58 -20.89 -15.17
C GLN A 113 -0.20 -20.57 -16.63
N MET A 114 0.74 -19.65 -16.85
CA MET A 114 1.29 -19.34 -18.18
C MET A 114 2.33 -20.39 -18.57
N THR A 115 2.32 -20.82 -19.82
CA THR A 115 3.31 -21.78 -20.36
C THR A 115 4.54 -21.10 -20.97
N ASP A 116 4.50 -19.78 -21.06
CA ASP A 116 5.34 -18.91 -21.86
C ASP A 116 5.79 -17.64 -21.10
N SER A 117 5.60 -17.59 -19.77
CA SER A 117 6.09 -16.50 -18.92
C SER A 117 6.67 -17.02 -17.61
N ASP A 118 7.86 -16.54 -17.26
CA ASP A 118 8.52 -16.67 -15.95
C ASP A 118 8.58 -15.32 -15.21
N ARG A 119 7.80 -14.32 -15.66
CA ARG A 119 7.81 -12.93 -15.18
C ARG A 119 7.13 -12.78 -13.82
N TYR A 120 7.70 -13.37 -12.78
CA TYR A 120 7.19 -13.27 -11.41
C TYR A 120 7.52 -11.92 -10.77
N SER A 121 6.59 -11.38 -9.97
CA SER A 121 6.98 -10.38 -8.97
C SER A 121 7.90 -11.03 -7.92
N PHE A 122 8.90 -10.29 -7.45
CA PHE A 122 9.82 -10.76 -6.41
C PHE A 122 9.67 -9.96 -5.11
N LYS A 123 10.08 -10.56 -4.00
CA LYS A 123 10.28 -9.89 -2.71
C LYS A 123 11.73 -10.04 -2.28
N LEU A 124 12.38 -8.91 -2.02
CA LEU A 124 13.68 -8.84 -1.39
C LEU A 124 13.50 -8.59 0.11
N SER A 125 14.23 -9.36 0.92
CA SER A 125 14.18 -9.36 2.38
C SER A 125 15.61 -9.25 2.91
N PHE A 126 16.07 -8.03 3.20
CA PHE A 126 17.45 -7.76 3.60
C PHE A 126 17.76 -8.32 4.99
N ASP A 127 16.76 -8.43 5.87
CA ASP A 127 16.88 -8.93 7.24
C ASP A 127 16.58 -10.42 7.42
N GLU A 128 16.32 -11.17 6.33
CA GLU A 128 15.87 -12.58 6.37
C GLU A 128 16.88 -13.51 7.04
N TYR A 129 18.15 -13.44 6.62
CA TYR A 129 19.23 -14.29 7.12
C TYR A 129 20.26 -13.52 7.96
N VAL A 130 20.24 -12.18 7.92
CA VAL A 130 21.14 -11.29 8.66
C VAL A 130 20.31 -10.28 9.44
N THR A 131 20.11 -10.55 10.73
CA THR A 131 19.30 -9.70 11.62
C THR A 131 19.77 -8.23 11.57
N ASN A 132 18.82 -7.32 11.34
CA ASN A 132 19.02 -5.86 11.22
C ASN A 132 19.86 -5.40 10.00
N GLN A 133 20.15 -6.26 9.01
CA GLN A 133 20.65 -5.78 7.72
C GLN A 133 19.52 -5.02 7.01
N THR A 134 19.83 -3.83 6.48
CA THR A 134 18.89 -2.99 5.73
C THR A 134 19.58 -2.35 4.53
N LEU A 135 18.82 -2.08 3.48
CA LEU A 135 19.22 -1.20 2.39
C LEU A 135 18.89 0.24 2.80
N GLN A 136 19.86 0.94 3.41
CA GLN A 136 19.71 2.32 3.89
C GLN A 136 18.46 2.56 4.78
N GLY A 137 18.16 1.61 5.66
CA GLY A 137 16.97 1.66 6.53
C GLY A 137 15.75 0.92 5.99
N ILE A 138 15.74 0.46 4.73
CA ILE A 138 14.69 -0.43 4.21
C ILE A 138 14.97 -1.89 4.59
N SER A 139 14.01 -2.56 5.22
CA SER A 139 14.08 -3.99 5.52
C SER A 139 13.68 -4.88 4.34
N LYS A 140 12.65 -4.49 3.57
CA LYS A 140 12.04 -5.29 2.49
C LYS A 140 11.57 -4.41 1.33
N ILE A 141 11.79 -4.88 0.11
CA ILE A 141 11.29 -4.26 -1.15
C ILE A 141 10.50 -5.31 -1.93
N ASN A 142 9.38 -4.91 -2.51
CA ASN A 142 8.63 -5.68 -3.48
C ASN A 142 9.01 -5.20 -4.87
N LEU A 143 9.42 -6.11 -5.75
CA LEU A 143 9.64 -5.84 -7.16
C LEU A 143 8.37 -6.31 -7.90
N ASN A 144 7.47 -5.36 -8.17
CA ASN A 144 6.20 -5.63 -8.84
C ASN A 144 6.44 -5.80 -10.34
N ASN A 145 5.87 -6.85 -10.92
CA ASN A 145 6.02 -7.22 -12.33
C ASN A 145 5.05 -6.49 -13.28
N ASP A 146 4.32 -5.49 -12.77
CA ASP A 146 3.33 -4.68 -13.50
C ASP A 146 2.22 -5.50 -14.18
N TYR A 147 1.92 -6.67 -13.60
CA TYR A 147 0.81 -7.52 -14.03
C TYR A 147 -0.50 -6.73 -14.00
N SER A 148 -1.31 -6.87 -15.05
CA SER A 148 -2.56 -6.13 -15.25
C SER A 148 -2.43 -4.61 -15.45
N ASP A 149 -1.24 -4.05 -15.59
CA ASP A 149 -1.06 -2.64 -15.99
C ASP A 149 -0.21 -2.46 -17.26
N PRO A 150 -0.83 -2.30 -18.45
CA PRO A 150 -0.08 -2.02 -19.68
C PRO A 150 0.66 -0.68 -19.66
N THR A 151 0.38 0.22 -18.71
CA THR A 151 1.11 1.50 -18.61
C THR A 151 2.39 1.43 -17.78
N TYR A 152 2.54 0.42 -16.92
CA TYR A 152 3.53 0.39 -15.83
C TYR A 152 3.41 1.57 -14.83
N MET A 153 2.42 2.47 -14.97
CA MET A 153 2.37 3.77 -14.29
C MET A 153 1.24 3.91 -13.27
N ARG A 154 0.20 3.06 -13.27
CA ARG A 154 -1.00 3.27 -12.43
C ARG A 154 -0.67 3.28 -10.95
N GLU A 155 0.10 2.29 -10.51
CA GLU A 155 0.51 2.19 -9.11
C GLU A 155 1.46 3.35 -8.73
N PHE A 156 2.44 3.66 -9.58
CA PHE A 156 3.39 4.76 -9.36
C PHE A 156 2.67 6.13 -9.22
N LEU A 157 1.81 6.48 -10.17
CA LEU A 157 1.07 7.75 -10.18
C LEU A 157 0.07 7.85 -9.02
N THR A 158 -0.52 6.72 -8.59
CA THR A 158 -1.45 6.76 -7.46
C THR A 158 -0.72 6.94 -6.13
N TYR A 159 0.47 6.38 -5.95
CA TYR A 159 1.30 6.68 -4.78
C TYR A 159 1.88 8.10 -4.81
N GLU A 160 2.24 8.66 -5.98
CA GLU A 160 2.60 10.08 -6.06
C GLU A 160 1.43 11.01 -5.68
N LEU A 161 0.22 10.71 -6.16
CA LEU A 161 -1.00 11.41 -5.75
C LEU A 161 -1.23 11.29 -4.24
N ALA A 162 -1.15 10.09 -3.67
CA ALA A 162 -1.31 9.86 -2.23
C ALA A 162 -0.27 10.65 -1.40
N LYS A 163 1.01 10.62 -1.79
CA LYS A 163 2.09 11.39 -1.14
C LYS A 163 1.85 12.91 -1.28
N SER A 164 1.26 13.37 -2.40
CA SER A 164 0.89 14.79 -2.58
C SER A 164 -0.26 15.25 -1.67
N MET A 165 -1.11 14.33 -1.22
CA MET A 165 -2.16 14.55 -0.23
C MET A 165 -1.67 14.45 1.21
N GLY A 166 -0.39 14.10 1.44
CA GLY A 166 0.18 13.87 2.77
C GLY A 166 -0.07 12.47 3.36
N LEU A 167 -0.71 11.56 2.61
CA LEU A 167 -1.04 10.21 3.12
C LEU A 167 0.20 9.37 3.41
N PRO A 168 0.16 8.49 4.44
CA PRO A 168 1.22 7.55 4.76
C PRO A 168 1.38 6.51 3.64
N THR A 169 2.28 6.83 2.70
CA THR A 169 2.41 6.12 1.42
C THR A 169 3.75 5.39 1.32
N PRO A 170 3.83 4.17 0.77
CA PRO A 170 5.10 3.49 0.49
C PRO A 170 5.94 4.24 -0.55
N GLU A 171 7.27 4.21 -0.42
CA GLU A 171 8.12 4.73 -1.49
C GLU A 171 8.19 3.80 -2.71
N VAL A 172 8.28 4.39 -3.91
CA VAL A 172 8.31 3.67 -5.19
C VAL A 172 9.33 4.23 -6.21
N SER A 173 9.85 3.36 -7.07
CA SER A 173 10.70 3.73 -8.22
C SER A 173 10.77 2.64 -9.28
N TYR A 174 11.07 3.00 -10.52
CA TYR A 174 11.34 2.04 -11.59
C TYR A 174 12.74 1.42 -11.48
N VAL A 175 12.83 0.11 -11.71
CA VAL A 175 14.10 -0.62 -11.69
C VAL A 175 14.19 -1.65 -12.82
N ASN A 176 15.39 -1.85 -13.37
CA ASN A 176 15.68 -3.00 -14.22
C ASN A 176 16.18 -4.15 -13.35
N VAL A 177 15.47 -5.27 -13.37
CA VAL A 177 15.82 -6.46 -12.59
C VAL A 177 16.71 -7.38 -13.42
N TYR A 178 17.88 -7.70 -12.88
CA TYR A 178 18.77 -8.71 -13.46
C TYR A 178 18.89 -9.90 -12.50
N VAL A 179 18.81 -11.12 -13.00
CA VAL A 179 19.07 -12.34 -12.22
C VAL A 179 20.18 -13.14 -12.89
N ASN A 180 21.24 -13.44 -12.15
CA ASN A 180 22.43 -14.18 -12.62
C ASN A 180 23.06 -13.59 -13.91
N GLY A 181 22.91 -12.27 -14.11
CA GLY A 181 23.41 -11.53 -15.26
C GLY A 181 22.43 -11.38 -16.42
N GLU A 182 21.28 -12.06 -16.40
CA GLU A 182 20.22 -11.92 -17.39
C GLU A 182 19.24 -10.82 -17.00
N LEU A 183 18.86 -9.95 -17.94
CA LEU A 183 17.76 -9.01 -17.75
C LEU A 183 16.44 -9.79 -17.65
N LYS A 184 15.70 -9.57 -16.56
CA LYS A 184 14.34 -10.09 -16.35
C LYS A 184 13.26 -9.04 -16.56
N GLY A 185 13.63 -7.79 -16.88
CA GLY A 185 12.72 -6.74 -17.31
C GLY A 185 12.72 -5.49 -16.44
N LEU A 186 11.84 -4.54 -16.80
CA LEU A 186 11.49 -3.36 -16.02
C LEU A 186 10.43 -3.73 -14.96
N TYR A 187 10.62 -3.30 -13.71
CA TYR A 187 9.72 -3.56 -12.59
C TYR A 187 9.48 -2.26 -11.80
N LEU A 188 8.32 -2.15 -11.16
CA LEU A 188 8.10 -1.16 -10.12
C LEU A 188 8.59 -1.68 -8.75
N ALA A 189 9.66 -1.08 -8.22
CA ALA A 189 10.10 -1.31 -6.84
C ALA A 189 9.18 -0.54 -5.88
N VAL A 190 8.61 -1.24 -4.89
CA VAL A 190 7.69 -0.71 -3.87
C VAL A 190 8.16 -1.09 -2.47
N GLU A 191 8.30 -0.11 -1.58
CA GLU A 191 8.64 -0.35 -0.18
C GLU A 191 7.62 -1.26 0.51
N GLN A 192 8.09 -2.23 1.28
CA GLN A 192 7.19 -3.03 2.11
C GLN A 192 6.76 -2.26 3.37
N VAL A 193 5.46 -2.00 3.49
CA VAL A 193 4.86 -1.59 4.78
C VAL A 193 5.16 -2.66 5.84
N GLY A 194 5.83 -2.26 6.91
CA GLY A 194 6.40 -3.13 7.95
C GLY A 194 7.24 -2.33 8.95
N GLU A 195 7.94 -3.00 9.88
CA GLU A 195 8.61 -2.36 11.03
C GLU A 195 9.50 -1.15 10.65
N SER A 196 10.33 -1.26 9.59
CA SER A 196 11.19 -0.15 9.14
C SER A 196 10.44 1.05 8.54
N TYR A 197 9.31 0.78 7.87
CA TYR A 197 8.44 1.82 7.31
C TYR A 197 7.70 2.55 8.44
N LEU A 198 7.16 1.79 9.40
CA LEU A 198 6.40 2.32 10.53
C LEU A 198 7.27 3.17 11.46
N GLU A 199 8.51 2.73 11.73
CA GLU A 199 9.47 3.53 12.50
C GLU A 199 9.75 4.89 11.82
N ARG A 200 9.93 4.90 10.50
CA ARG A 200 10.31 6.11 9.76
C ARG A 200 9.15 7.11 9.60
N ASN A 201 7.93 6.64 9.40
CA ASN A 201 6.77 7.49 9.13
C ASN A 201 5.96 7.84 10.39
N PHE A 202 5.95 6.97 11.40
CA PHE A 202 5.12 7.14 12.61
C PHE A 202 5.92 7.20 13.92
N GLY A 203 7.24 6.97 13.89
CA GLY A 203 8.09 6.91 15.07
C GLY A 203 7.80 5.72 16.01
N ASN A 204 7.11 4.69 15.51
CA ASN A 204 6.67 3.55 16.31
C ASN A 204 6.53 2.26 15.49
N SER A 205 7.56 1.42 15.48
CA SER A 205 7.51 0.07 14.87
C SER A 205 6.71 -0.98 15.67
N TYR A 206 6.18 -0.67 16.85
CA TYR A 206 5.53 -1.64 17.77
C TYR A 206 4.00 -1.64 17.75
N GLY A 207 3.39 -0.75 16.96
CA GLY A 207 1.94 -0.72 16.74
C GLY A 207 1.38 -2.00 16.09
N ALA A 208 0.10 -2.26 16.28
CA ALA A 208 -0.56 -3.38 15.61
C ALA A 208 -0.75 -3.08 14.11
N LEU A 209 -0.23 -3.96 13.23
CA LEU A 209 -0.33 -3.83 11.78
C LEU A 209 -1.14 -4.99 11.20
N TYR A 210 -2.20 -4.71 10.46
CA TYR A 210 -3.05 -5.68 9.76
C TYR A 210 -3.10 -5.35 8.27
N LYS A 211 -3.16 -6.37 7.40
CA LYS A 211 -3.47 -6.20 5.97
C LYS A 211 -4.90 -6.65 5.68
N GLY A 212 -5.68 -5.80 5.00
CA GLY A 212 -6.94 -6.19 4.39
C GLY A 212 -6.71 -7.17 3.23
N ILE A 213 -7.21 -8.39 3.36
CA ILE A 213 -7.24 -9.43 2.34
C ILE A 213 -8.69 -9.87 2.09
N MET A 214 -8.98 -10.42 0.92
CA MET A 214 -10.31 -10.92 0.58
C MET A 214 -10.81 -11.96 1.62
N GLY A 215 -11.76 -11.57 2.46
CA GLY A 215 -12.33 -12.43 3.50
C GLY A 215 -13.32 -11.70 4.42
N ASN A 216 -13.96 -12.44 5.33
CA ASN A 216 -14.83 -11.84 6.34
C ASN A 216 -14.01 -10.99 7.32
N GLY A 217 -14.49 -9.79 7.64
CA GLY A 217 -13.79 -8.86 8.55
C GLY A 217 -13.12 -7.69 7.84
N SER A 218 -12.71 -7.85 6.57
CA SER A 218 -11.99 -6.82 5.83
C SER A 218 -12.87 -5.68 5.29
N ASP A 219 -14.19 -5.74 5.49
CA ASP A 219 -15.10 -4.59 5.37
C ASP A 219 -15.23 -3.77 6.65
N LEU A 220 -14.65 -4.21 7.77
CA LEU A 220 -14.73 -3.55 9.08
C LEU A 220 -16.15 -3.51 9.70
N LEU A 221 -17.08 -4.37 9.26
CA LEU A 221 -18.31 -4.64 10.00
C LEU A 221 -18.01 -5.39 11.31
N TYR A 222 -18.62 -4.97 12.42
CA TYR A 222 -18.50 -5.66 13.71
C TYR A 222 -19.06 -7.09 13.64
N ARG A 223 -18.30 -8.08 14.12
CA ARG A 223 -18.63 -9.51 14.04
C ARG A 223 -18.56 -10.26 15.37
N GLY A 224 -17.78 -9.75 16.30
CA GLY A 224 -17.54 -10.35 17.60
C GLY A 224 -16.42 -9.63 18.35
N ASP A 225 -16.15 -10.08 19.57
CA ASP A 225 -15.23 -9.42 20.50
C ASP A 225 -13.77 -9.93 20.39
N GLU A 226 -13.47 -10.87 19.47
CA GLU A 226 -12.15 -11.51 19.32
C GLU A 226 -11.50 -11.22 17.97
N GLU A 227 -10.16 -11.08 17.91
CA GLU A 227 -9.40 -10.84 16.67
C GLU A 227 -9.66 -11.93 15.60
N THR A 228 -9.95 -13.17 16.03
CA THR A 228 -10.26 -14.31 15.13
C THR A 228 -11.59 -14.20 14.39
N ASP A 229 -12.49 -13.30 14.79
CA ASP A 229 -13.76 -13.05 14.10
C ASP A 229 -13.57 -12.24 12.80
N TYR A 230 -12.35 -11.77 12.54
CA TYR A 230 -11.96 -10.92 11.41
C TYR A 230 -10.86 -11.57 10.53
N PRO A 231 -11.05 -12.79 10.00
CA PRO A 231 -10.01 -13.52 9.26
C PRO A 231 -9.52 -12.85 7.96
N GLY A 232 -10.24 -11.86 7.44
CA GLY A 232 -9.81 -10.98 6.33
C GLY A 232 -8.85 -9.87 6.74
N LEU A 233 -8.52 -9.72 8.03
CA LEU A 233 -7.54 -8.76 8.55
C LEU A 233 -6.30 -9.51 9.03
N GLU A 234 -5.38 -9.77 8.09
CA GLU A 234 -4.20 -10.58 8.34
C GLU A 234 -3.14 -9.79 9.13
N ARG A 235 -2.94 -10.12 10.40
CA ARG A 235 -1.94 -9.44 11.25
C ARG A 235 -0.52 -9.67 10.74
N LYS A 236 0.20 -8.57 10.49
CA LYS A 236 1.60 -8.52 10.03
C LYS A 236 2.58 -8.15 11.15
N SER A 237 2.12 -7.50 12.21
CA SER A 237 2.93 -7.27 13.41
C SER A 237 3.11 -8.55 14.23
N LYS A 238 4.28 -8.71 14.87
CA LYS A 238 4.61 -9.89 15.71
C LYS A 238 3.71 -10.02 16.95
N LYS A 239 3.02 -8.94 17.36
CA LYS A 239 2.13 -8.85 18.51
C LYS A 239 0.90 -7.99 18.16
N SER A 240 -0.22 -8.26 18.83
CA SER A 240 -1.33 -7.31 18.95
C SER A 240 -1.27 -6.59 20.30
N ASN A 241 -1.69 -5.33 20.32
CA ASN A 241 -1.69 -4.49 21.52
C ASN A 241 -3.01 -4.63 22.30
N GLY A 242 -3.30 -5.85 22.75
CA GLY A 242 -4.59 -6.17 23.37
C GLY A 242 -5.71 -6.25 22.32
N ASN A 243 -6.89 -5.70 22.62
CA ASN A 243 -8.08 -5.81 21.77
C ASN A 243 -8.29 -4.62 20.82
N VAL A 244 -7.28 -3.76 20.63
CA VAL A 244 -7.38 -2.47 19.91
C VAL A 244 -8.07 -2.55 18.54
N LEU A 245 -7.89 -3.63 17.78
CA LEU A 245 -8.58 -3.81 16.49
C LEU A 245 -10.11 -3.91 16.67
N VAL A 246 -10.54 -4.73 17.62
CA VAL A 246 -11.96 -4.94 17.93
C VAL A 246 -12.55 -3.67 18.54
N ASP A 247 -11.82 -3.00 19.44
CA ASP A 247 -12.25 -1.76 20.06
C ASP A 247 -12.46 -0.66 18.99
N MET A 248 -11.54 -0.52 18.03
CA MET A 248 -11.69 0.39 16.88
C MET A 248 -12.88 0.02 16.00
N ILE A 249 -13.04 -1.26 15.62
CA ILE A 249 -14.17 -1.71 14.79
C ILE A 249 -15.51 -1.45 15.52
N LYS A 250 -15.55 -1.65 16.84
CA LYS A 250 -16.75 -1.44 17.66
C LYS A 250 -17.12 0.05 17.74
N GLU A 251 -16.15 0.93 17.95
CA GLU A 251 -16.37 2.38 17.95
C GLU A 251 -16.75 2.90 16.54
N LEU A 252 -16.16 2.33 15.48
CA LEU A 252 -16.54 2.62 14.10
C LEU A 252 -18.02 2.28 13.81
N ASN A 253 -18.48 1.10 14.19
CA ASN A 253 -19.84 0.63 13.94
C ASN A 253 -20.86 1.31 14.89
N ASP A 254 -20.68 1.14 16.20
CA ASP A 254 -21.69 1.48 17.23
C ASP A 254 -21.37 2.76 18.02
N GLY A 255 -20.14 3.25 17.94
CA GLY A 255 -19.63 4.38 18.73
C GLY A 255 -20.01 5.77 18.23
N SER A 256 -19.47 6.79 18.89
CA SER A 256 -19.73 8.22 18.63
C SER A 256 -18.49 9.12 18.56
N ASP A 257 -17.32 8.61 18.97
CA ASP A 257 -16.05 9.33 19.09
C ASP A 257 -15.00 8.64 18.20
N ILE A 258 -15.22 8.71 16.88
CA ILE A 258 -14.39 7.98 15.89
C ILE A 258 -12.93 8.46 15.87
N GLU A 259 -12.69 9.74 16.19
CA GLU A 259 -11.36 10.35 16.35
C GLU A 259 -10.56 9.74 17.52
N SER A 260 -11.22 9.04 18.45
CA SER A 260 -10.55 8.32 19.54
C SER A 260 -9.91 6.99 19.13
N VAL A 261 -10.18 6.50 17.91
CA VAL A 261 -9.70 5.20 17.40
C VAL A 261 -9.21 5.20 15.95
N ILE A 262 -9.52 6.22 15.14
CA ILE A 262 -9.13 6.33 13.73
C ILE A 262 -8.61 7.75 13.46
N ASP A 263 -7.51 7.84 12.71
CA ASP A 263 -7.11 9.11 12.11
C ASP A 263 -8.07 9.44 10.96
N VAL A 264 -8.96 10.41 11.21
CA VAL A 264 -10.02 10.77 10.28
C VAL A 264 -9.48 11.46 9.03
N GLU A 265 -8.37 12.20 9.13
CA GLU A 265 -7.77 12.90 7.98
C GLU A 265 -7.16 11.88 7.00
N ASP A 266 -6.39 10.91 7.52
CA ASP A 266 -5.89 9.76 6.76
C ASP A 266 -7.03 8.95 6.13
N ALA A 267 -8.09 8.68 6.90
CA ALA A 267 -9.22 7.87 6.43
C ALA A 267 -10.02 8.55 5.32
N LEU A 268 -10.30 9.85 5.44
CA LEU A 268 -10.94 10.64 4.39
C LEU A 268 -10.07 10.72 3.14
N GLY A 269 -8.78 10.98 3.29
CA GLY A 269 -7.84 11.02 2.16
C GLY A 269 -7.71 9.68 1.45
N TYR A 270 -7.69 8.55 2.17
CA TYR A 270 -7.72 7.22 1.58
C TYR A 270 -9.02 6.94 0.80
N ILE A 271 -10.19 7.34 1.33
CA ILE A 271 -11.46 7.22 0.59
C ILE A 271 -11.41 8.08 -0.67
N ALA A 272 -10.93 9.33 -0.58
CA ALA A 272 -10.85 10.26 -1.70
C ALA A 272 -9.93 9.74 -2.81
N LEU A 273 -8.76 9.22 -2.44
CA LEU A 273 -7.80 8.59 -3.35
C LEU A 273 -8.46 7.48 -4.17
N ASN A 274 -9.12 6.52 -3.52
CA ASN A 274 -9.75 5.39 -4.20
C ASN A 274 -11.00 5.81 -4.99
N ALA A 275 -11.81 6.74 -4.48
CA ALA A 275 -13.00 7.24 -5.15
C ALA A 275 -12.67 8.02 -6.43
N VAL A 276 -11.68 8.92 -6.39
CA VAL A 276 -11.27 9.73 -7.54
C VAL A 276 -10.58 8.88 -8.59
N THR A 277 -9.61 8.04 -8.21
CA THR A 277 -8.90 7.15 -9.15
C THR A 277 -9.72 5.94 -9.61
N VAL A 278 -10.89 5.70 -9.00
CA VAL A 278 -11.76 4.54 -9.23
C VAL A 278 -10.99 3.22 -9.03
N ASN A 279 -10.20 3.13 -7.96
CA ASN A 279 -9.54 1.89 -7.57
C ASN A 279 -10.53 1.02 -6.76
N THR A 280 -11.24 0.13 -7.44
CA THR A 280 -12.16 -0.84 -6.81
C THR A 280 -11.53 -2.20 -6.55
N ASP A 281 -10.20 -2.35 -6.65
CA ASP A 281 -9.48 -3.46 -6.02
C ASP A 281 -8.89 -3.05 -4.66
N SER A 282 -9.71 -2.40 -3.84
CA SER A 282 -9.36 -1.78 -2.55
C SER A 282 -10.44 -2.09 -1.48
N TYR A 283 -10.43 -1.38 -0.35
CA TYR A 283 -11.49 -1.45 0.68
C TYR A 283 -12.89 -1.12 0.11
N ILE A 284 -12.98 -0.11 -0.77
CA ILE A 284 -14.25 0.29 -1.37
C ILE A 284 -14.78 -0.74 -2.38
N GLY A 285 -13.89 -1.59 -2.89
CA GLY A 285 -14.19 -2.66 -3.84
C GLY A 285 -15.04 -3.80 -3.29
N SER A 286 -15.50 -4.68 -4.20
CA SER A 286 -16.22 -5.90 -3.83
C SER A 286 -15.37 -6.86 -2.99
N ASN A 287 -14.06 -6.92 -3.25
CA ASN A 287 -13.11 -7.81 -2.57
C ASN A 287 -12.65 -7.30 -1.20
N LYS A 288 -12.87 -6.01 -0.89
CA LYS A 288 -12.56 -5.41 0.43
C LYS A 288 -11.10 -5.67 0.87
N GLN A 289 -10.13 -5.38 0.01
CA GLN A 289 -8.73 -5.78 0.21
C GLN A 289 -7.73 -4.66 -0.09
N ASN A 290 -6.43 -4.93 -0.09
CA ASN A 290 -5.39 -4.00 -0.53
C ASN A 290 -5.36 -2.66 0.23
N TYR A 291 -5.31 -2.78 1.55
CA TYR A 291 -4.97 -1.70 2.48
C TYR A 291 -4.25 -2.29 3.70
N TYR A 292 -3.56 -1.44 4.46
CA TYR A 292 -3.19 -1.79 5.83
C TYR A 292 -3.97 -0.94 6.83
N LEU A 293 -4.21 -1.50 8.01
CA LEU A 293 -4.56 -0.78 9.21
C LEU A 293 -3.35 -0.82 10.14
N TYR A 294 -2.92 0.35 10.61
CA TYR A 294 -1.80 0.48 11.54
C TYR A 294 -2.22 1.30 12.74
N GLU A 295 -2.13 0.70 13.93
CA GLU A 295 -2.41 1.32 15.22
C GLU A 295 -1.17 2.03 15.78
N ASN A 296 -1.32 3.30 16.16
CA ASN A 296 -0.30 4.08 16.85
C ASN A 296 -0.89 4.75 18.09
N ASN A 297 -0.58 4.22 19.27
CA ASN A 297 -1.09 4.72 20.56
C ASN A 297 -2.63 4.69 20.67
N GLY A 298 -3.26 3.68 20.06
CA GLY A 298 -4.71 3.48 20.03
C GLY A 298 -5.42 4.07 18.80
N ILE A 299 -4.77 4.94 18.02
CA ILE A 299 -5.35 5.53 16.80
C ILE A 299 -4.91 4.73 15.58
N PHE A 300 -5.86 4.34 14.72
CA PHE A 300 -5.57 3.63 13.47
C PHE A 300 -5.50 4.57 12.26
N SER A 301 -4.38 4.53 11.55
CA SER A 301 -4.26 5.03 10.16
C SER A 301 -4.62 3.92 9.17
N ILE A 302 -5.15 4.29 8.01
CA ILE A 302 -5.36 3.41 6.86
C ILE A 302 -4.37 3.73 5.74
N LEU A 303 -3.57 2.73 5.34
CA LEU A 303 -2.41 2.94 4.46
C LEU A 303 -2.69 2.36 3.05
N PRO A 304 -2.44 3.14 1.98
CA PRO A 304 -2.49 2.66 0.59
C PRO A 304 -1.62 1.42 0.32
N TRP A 305 -2.15 0.46 -0.44
CA TRP A 305 -1.42 -0.70 -0.98
C TRP A 305 -2.03 -1.23 -2.30
N ASP A 306 -1.23 -1.81 -3.20
CA ASP A 306 -1.64 -2.46 -4.48
C ASP A 306 -2.57 -1.58 -5.37
N TYR A 307 -2.00 -0.61 -6.09
CA TYR A 307 -2.75 0.35 -6.92
C TYR A 307 -2.62 0.14 -8.44
N ASN A 308 -2.17 -1.03 -8.90
CA ASN A 308 -2.09 -1.34 -10.34
C ASN A 308 -3.45 -1.30 -11.07
N MET A 309 -4.56 -1.52 -10.33
CA MET A 309 -5.93 -1.49 -10.89
C MET A 309 -6.59 -0.10 -10.89
N ALA A 310 -5.91 0.92 -10.36
CA ALA A 310 -6.36 2.32 -10.34
C ALA A 310 -6.44 2.94 -11.75
N PHE A 311 -6.94 4.17 -11.85
CA PHE A 311 -7.08 4.91 -13.11
C PHE A 311 -7.69 4.06 -14.25
N GLY A 312 -8.84 3.45 -13.94
CA GLY A 312 -9.60 2.60 -14.87
C GLY A 312 -8.99 1.22 -15.17
N GLY A 313 -7.95 0.77 -14.46
CA GLY A 313 -7.31 -0.54 -14.68
C GLY A 313 -8.27 -1.72 -14.56
N MET A 314 -9.21 -1.68 -13.60
CA MET A 314 -10.21 -2.73 -13.33
C MET A 314 -11.21 -3.00 -14.46
N GLY A 315 -11.42 -2.04 -15.37
CA GLY A 315 -12.42 -2.14 -16.46
C GLY A 315 -11.87 -1.82 -17.86
N GLY A 316 -10.55 -1.70 -18.00
CA GLY A 316 -9.87 -1.39 -19.25
C GLY A 316 -8.97 -2.52 -19.75
N MET A 317 -8.01 -2.16 -20.61
CA MET A 317 -7.05 -3.08 -21.22
C MET A 317 -6.09 -3.78 -20.22
N GLY A 318 -6.13 -3.38 -18.94
CA GLY A 318 -5.44 -4.06 -17.83
C GLY A 318 -6.11 -5.35 -17.33
N GLY A 319 -7.40 -5.56 -17.62
CA GLY A 319 -8.09 -6.80 -17.28
C GLY A 319 -7.64 -7.98 -18.14
N MET A 320 -6.59 -8.71 -17.74
CA MET A 320 -6.21 -10.03 -18.27
C MET A 320 -7.25 -11.09 -17.86
N GLY A 321 -8.47 -10.93 -18.37
CA GLY A 321 -9.66 -11.70 -18.01
C GLY A 321 -10.84 -11.17 -18.80
N GLY A 322 -11.01 -11.68 -20.03
CA GLY A 322 -11.94 -11.15 -21.03
C GLY A 322 -13.42 -11.18 -20.62
N GLY A 323 -13.85 -10.21 -19.82
CA GLY A 323 -15.23 -9.78 -19.64
C GLY A 323 -15.45 -8.50 -20.43
N GLY A 324 -16.27 -8.55 -21.48
CA GLY A 324 -16.48 -7.43 -22.41
C GLY A 324 -17.22 -6.24 -21.81
N GLY A 325 -16.54 -5.41 -21.03
CA GLY A 325 -16.92 -4.03 -20.70
C GLY A 325 -16.07 -3.05 -21.50
N GLY A 326 -16.42 -2.79 -22.76
CA GLY A 326 -15.61 -1.92 -23.62
C GLY A 326 -15.63 -0.46 -23.16
N ALA A 327 -14.45 0.16 -23.06
CA ALA A 327 -14.19 1.61 -22.98
C ALA A 327 -15.25 2.44 -22.24
N SER A 328 -15.66 1.96 -21.06
CA SER A 328 -16.58 2.62 -20.14
C SER A 328 -16.15 2.30 -18.71
N SER A 329 -14.85 2.46 -18.47
CA SER A 329 -14.31 2.80 -17.16
C SER A 329 -15.22 3.87 -16.54
N ASN A 330 -15.71 3.62 -15.32
CA ASN A 330 -16.87 4.33 -14.78
C ASN A 330 -16.54 5.78 -14.41
N THR A 331 -16.48 6.69 -15.39
CA THR A 331 -16.31 8.13 -15.16
C THR A 331 -17.46 8.68 -14.32
N SER A 332 -18.64 8.06 -14.39
CA SER A 332 -19.82 8.35 -13.56
C SER A 332 -19.76 7.77 -12.13
N TYR A 333 -18.61 7.25 -11.66
CA TYR A 333 -18.48 6.71 -10.30
C TYR A 333 -18.80 7.80 -9.26
N MET A 334 -19.83 7.55 -8.46
CA MET A 334 -20.37 8.47 -7.46
C MET A 334 -19.38 8.65 -6.30
N ILE A 335 -18.90 9.88 -6.06
CA ILE A 335 -17.90 10.17 -5.03
C ILE A 335 -18.46 10.16 -3.60
N ASP A 336 -19.76 10.37 -3.41
CA ASP A 336 -20.39 10.39 -2.07
C ASP A 336 -20.93 9.02 -1.63
N GLU A 337 -21.06 8.08 -2.57
CA GLU A 337 -21.33 6.66 -2.29
C GLU A 337 -20.27 5.78 -2.98
N PRO A 338 -18.96 5.97 -2.70
CA PRO A 338 -17.89 5.39 -3.49
C PRO A 338 -17.64 3.93 -3.08
N THR A 339 -18.64 3.06 -3.24
CA THR A 339 -18.57 1.64 -2.84
C THR A 339 -19.09 0.70 -3.92
N ASP A 340 -18.43 -0.44 -4.08
CA ASP A 340 -18.97 -1.56 -4.83
C ASP A 340 -19.88 -2.40 -3.92
N GLY A 341 -21.18 -2.21 -4.10
CA GLY A 341 -22.21 -2.67 -3.16
C GLY A 341 -22.65 -1.56 -2.21
N SER A 342 -23.54 -1.91 -1.30
CA SER A 342 -24.22 -0.96 -0.42
C SER A 342 -23.24 -0.26 0.54
N VAL A 343 -23.47 1.03 0.79
CA VAL A 343 -22.59 1.87 1.61
C VAL A 343 -22.59 1.43 3.07
N ASP A 344 -23.71 0.91 3.58
CA ASP A 344 -23.81 0.34 4.93
C ASP A 344 -22.95 -0.92 5.14
N GLU A 345 -22.58 -1.63 4.06
CA GLU A 345 -21.58 -2.69 4.09
C GLU A 345 -20.13 -2.17 4.11
N ARG A 346 -19.90 -0.85 4.21
CA ARG A 346 -18.59 -0.21 4.41
C ARG A 346 -18.65 0.82 5.54
N PRO A 347 -18.65 0.39 6.82
CA PRO A 347 -18.75 1.27 7.97
C PRO A 347 -17.83 2.49 7.95
N LEU A 348 -16.60 2.39 7.43
CA LEU A 348 -15.70 3.55 7.32
C LEU A 348 -16.26 4.63 6.40
N VAL A 349 -16.77 4.26 5.22
CA VAL A 349 -17.41 5.19 4.27
C VAL A 349 -18.73 5.70 4.85
N ALA A 350 -19.58 4.80 5.35
CA ALA A 350 -20.88 5.14 5.92
C ALA A 350 -20.79 6.12 7.10
N LYS A 351 -19.84 5.90 8.02
CA LYS A 351 -19.67 6.72 9.23
C LYS A 351 -19.09 8.08 8.90
N LEU A 352 -18.09 8.15 8.03
CA LEU A 352 -17.41 9.40 7.70
C LEU A 352 -18.21 10.27 6.73
N LEU A 353 -18.70 9.72 5.62
CA LEU A 353 -19.41 10.52 4.59
C LEU A 353 -20.87 10.85 4.95
N SER A 354 -21.42 10.31 6.04
CA SER A 354 -22.70 10.78 6.62
C SER A 354 -22.56 11.93 7.61
N ASN A 355 -21.33 12.27 8.03
CA ASN A 355 -21.05 13.47 8.82
C ASN A 355 -20.71 14.63 7.89
N GLU A 356 -21.59 15.63 7.83
CA GLU A 356 -21.43 16.82 6.95
C GLU A 356 -20.08 17.55 7.13
N THR A 357 -19.48 17.53 8.32
CA THR A 357 -18.17 18.15 8.56
C THR A 357 -17.04 17.38 7.87
N TYR A 358 -17.02 16.06 8.06
CA TYR A 358 -16.04 15.17 7.42
C TYR A 358 -16.26 15.08 5.91
N LYS A 359 -17.53 15.13 5.46
CA LYS A 359 -17.87 15.20 4.04
C LYS A 359 -17.40 16.50 3.38
N ALA A 360 -17.47 17.64 4.07
CA ALA A 360 -16.91 18.89 3.58
C ALA A 360 -15.38 18.82 3.44
N GLN A 361 -14.67 18.29 4.46
CA GLN A 361 -13.21 18.06 4.39
C GLN A 361 -12.84 17.12 3.24
N TYR A 362 -13.60 16.04 3.04
CA TYR A 362 -13.46 15.11 1.92
C TYR A 362 -13.61 15.80 0.56
N HIS A 363 -14.59 16.68 0.39
CA HIS A 363 -14.75 17.48 -0.83
C HIS A 363 -13.62 18.49 -1.04
N GLU A 364 -13.12 19.12 0.03
CA GLU A 364 -11.94 20.00 -0.02
C GLU A 364 -10.66 19.23 -0.45
N MET A 365 -10.46 18.01 0.07
CA MET A 365 -9.38 17.12 -0.37
C MET A 365 -9.50 16.78 -1.87
N ILE A 366 -10.70 16.39 -2.34
CA ILE A 366 -10.92 16.08 -3.77
C ILE A 366 -10.69 17.30 -4.66
N GLN A 367 -11.19 18.48 -4.29
CA GLN A 367 -10.93 19.71 -5.06
C GLN A 367 -9.43 20.01 -5.11
N SER A 368 -8.70 19.83 -4.00
CA SER A 368 -7.24 19.97 -3.96
C SER A 368 -6.52 18.98 -4.88
N MET A 369 -7.00 17.73 -5.00
CA MET A 369 -6.46 16.76 -5.95
C MET A 369 -6.63 17.24 -7.40
N ILE A 370 -7.81 17.78 -7.75
CA ILE A 370 -8.16 18.30 -9.08
C ILE A 370 -7.37 19.56 -9.44
N ASP A 371 -7.28 20.51 -8.51
CA ASP A 371 -6.62 21.80 -8.74
C ASP A 371 -5.10 21.66 -8.87
N ASN A 372 -4.52 20.62 -8.25
CA ASN A 372 -3.07 20.38 -8.19
C ASN A 372 -2.64 19.17 -9.04
N TYR A 373 -2.49 17.98 -8.46
CA TYR A 373 -1.82 16.84 -9.11
C TYR A 373 -2.59 16.28 -10.31
N LEU A 374 -3.93 16.30 -10.26
CA LEU A 374 -4.81 15.84 -11.33
C LEU A 374 -5.24 16.96 -12.29
N ASN A 375 -4.66 18.16 -12.17
CA ASN A 375 -4.84 19.21 -13.16
C ASN A 375 -4.37 18.70 -14.53
N ASP A 376 -5.21 18.86 -15.56
CA ASP A 376 -5.04 18.20 -16.87
C ASP A 376 -3.64 18.44 -17.50
N GLU A 377 -3.14 19.68 -17.48
CA GLU A 377 -1.80 20.01 -17.99
C GLU A 377 -0.68 19.37 -17.15
N THR A 378 -0.85 19.36 -15.82
CA THR A 378 0.12 18.84 -14.86
C THR A 378 0.22 17.32 -14.92
N PHE A 379 -0.92 16.63 -14.95
CA PHE A 379 -1.00 15.18 -15.04
C PHE A 379 -0.49 14.68 -16.40
N GLN A 380 -0.90 15.32 -17.52
CA GLN A 380 -0.37 14.99 -18.84
C GLN A 380 1.15 15.19 -18.93
N ALA A 381 1.68 16.28 -18.36
CA ALA A 381 3.12 16.50 -18.30
C ALA A 381 3.84 15.43 -17.47
N ARG A 382 3.29 15.01 -16.32
CA ARG A 382 3.89 13.97 -15.48
C ARG A 382 3.87 12.60 -16.17
N VAL A 383 2.75 12.20 -16.74
CA VAL A 383 2.63 10.94 -17.51
C VAL A 383 3.61 10.94 -18.68
N LYS A 384 3.76 12.05 -19.40
CA LYS A 384 4.74 12.17 -20.48
C LYS A 384 6.19 12.03 -19.99
N GLN A 385 6.55 12.62 -18.86
CA GLN A 385 7.87 12.43 -18.24
C GLN A 385 8.12 10.96 -17.88
N LEU A 386 7.13 10.26 -17.31
CA LEU A 386 7.25 8.84 -17.00
C LEU A 386 7.36 7.98 -18.26
N GLN A 387 6.61 8.31 -19.31
CA GLN A 387 6.72 7.63 -20.61
C GLN A 387 8.13 7.80 -21.20
N GLU A 388 8.67 9.01 -21.20
CA GLU A 388 10.03 9.30 -21.65
C GLU A 388 11.11 8.64 -20.78
N LEU A 389 10.85 8.47 -19.48
CA LEU A 389 11.74 7.82 -18.52
C LEU A 389 11.85 6.31 -18.76
N ILE A 390 10.76 5.61 -19.08
CA ILE A 390 10.71 4.13 -19.10
C ILE A 390 10.59 3.50 -20.49
N ALA A 391 10.35 4.28 -21.55
CA ALA A 391 10.05 3.74 -22.89
C ALA A 391 11.14 2.80 -23.45
N ASP A 392 12.42 3.15 -23.29
CA ASP A 392 13.52 2.31 -23.77
C ASP A 392 13.65 1.01 -22.97
N ASP A 393 13.36 1.03 -21.67
CA ASP A 393 13.38 -0.14 -20.80
C ASP A 393 12.19 -1.08 -21.03
N VAL A 394 10.96 -0.55 -21.16
CA VAL A 394 9.77 -1.32 -21.58
C VAL A 394 10.01 -2.01 -22.93
N LYS A 395 10.69 -1.33 -23.86
CA LYS A 395 11.02 -1.87 -25.18
C LYS A 395 12.16 -2.89 -25.17
N ALA A 396 13.03 -2.84 -24.17
CA ALA A 396 14.13 -3.79 -23.98
C ALA A 396 13.75 -5.01 -23.13
N ASP A 397 12.60 -4.96 -22.44
CA ASP A 397 12.11 -6.01 -21.55
C ASP A 397 11.86 -7.34 -22.31
N PRO A 398 12.62 -8.41 -22.02
CA PRO A 398 12.49 -9.68 -22.72
C PRO A 398 11.32 -10.55 -22.23
N THR A 399 10.59 -10.10 -21.20
CA THR A 399 9.54 -10.86 -20.50
C THR A 399 8.17 -10.19 -20.49
N ALA A 400 8.06 -8.98 -21.05
CA ALA A 400 6.89 -8.09 -20.92
C ALA A 400 5.55 -8.77 -21.21
N PHE A 401 4.55 -8.48 -20.37
CA PHE A 401 3.17 -8.96 -20.57
C PHE A 401 2.42 -8.32 -21.74
N TYR A 402 2.94 -7.20 -22.26
CA TYR A 402 2.31 -6.33 -23.24
C TYR A 402 3.35 -5.90 -24.28
N THR A 403 2.93 -5.70 -25.54
CA THR A 403 3.83 -5.12 -26.54
C THR A 403 4.08 -3.64 -26.28
N TYR A 404 5.13 -3.08 -26.88
CA TYR A 404 5.43 -1.66 -26.78
C TYR A 404 4.28 -0.79 -27.35
N GLU A 405 3.58 -1.25 -28.39
CA GLU A 405 2.39 -0.59 -28.95
C GLU A 405 1.18 -0.66 -28.00
N GLU A 406 1.03 -1.74 -27.23
CA GLU A 406 0.00 -1.86 -26.18
C GLU A 406 0.31 -0.95 -24.99
N PHE A 407 1.59 -0.75 -24.66
CA PHE A 407 2.04 0.26 -23.70
C PHE A 407 1.66 1.68 -24.14
N GLU A 408 1.98 2.06 -25.38
CA GLU A 408 1.60 3.38 -25.92
C GLU A 408 0.08 3.59 -25.90
N GLN A 409 -0.71 2.57 -26.27
CA GLN A 409 -2.18 2.60 -26.20
C GLN A 409 -2.70 2.67 -24.75
N GLY A 410 -2.04 1.96 -23.83
CA GLY A 410 -2.31 2.03 -22.39
C GLY A 410 -2.15 3.44 -21.86
N VAL A 411 -1.07 4.13 -22.22
CA VAL A 411 -0.77 5.51 -21.80
C VAL A 411 -1.84 6.48 -22.32
N GLN A 412 -2.25 6.36 -23.59
CA GLN A 412 -3.35 7.19 -24.12
C GLN A 412 -4.69 6.91 -23.41
N SER A 413 -4.94 5.66 -23.04
CA SER A 413 -6.15 5.25 -22.31
C SER A 413 -6.17 5.80 -20.88
N LEU A 414 -5.01 5.83 -20.21
CA LEU A 414 -4.81 6.43 -18.88
C LEU A 414 -5.10 7.93 -18.92
N LEU A 415 -4.54 8.66 -19.88
CA LEU A 415 -4.77 10.11 -20.03
C LEU A 415 -6.25 10.43 -20.29
N THR A 416 -6.87 9.72 -21.24
CA THR A 416 -8.29 9.90 -21.58
C THR A 416 -9.17 9.64 -20.37
N PHE A 417 -8.95 8.52 -19.65
CA PHE A 417 -9.70 8.21 -18.45
C PHE A 417 -9.58 9.31 -17.39
N THR A 418 -8.36 9.77 -17.09
CA THR A 418 -8.15 10.75 -16.02
C THR A 418 -8.82 12.07 -16.34
N SER A 419 -8.73 12.56 -17.59
CA SER A 419 -9.38 13.81 -18.00
C SER A 419 -10.92 13.73 -17.91
N ASP A 420 -11.53 12.66 -18.43
CA ASP A 420 -12.97 12.41 -18.32
C ASP A 420 -13.43 12.23 -16.86
N ARG A 421 -12.59 11.57 -16.03
CA ARG A 421 -12.88 11.34 -14.62
C ARG A 421 -12.84 12.64 -13.82
N VAL A 422 -11.81 13.47 -14.01
CA VAL A 422 -11.69 14.79 -13.36
C VAL A 422 -12.87 15.68 -13.73
N ALA A 423 -13.26 15.74 -15.01
CA ALA A 423 -14.43 16.49 -15.45
C ALA A 423 -15.75 16.03 -14.78
N SER A 424 -15.92 14.71 -14.63
CA SER A 424 -17.07 14.14 -13.91
C SER A 424 -17.05 14.45 -12.42
N VAL A 425 -15.89 14.34 -11.75
CA VAL A 425 -15.75 14.62 -10.31
C VAL A 425 -15.98 16.10 -10.03
N GLN A 426 -15.44 17.03 -10.83
CA GLN A 426 -15.75 18.45 -10.71
C GLN A 426 -17.27 18.68 -10.87
N GLY A 427 -17.88 18.05 -11.87
CA GLY A 427 -19.33 18.11 -12.05
C GLY A 427 -20.13 17.61 -10.83
N GLN A 428 -19.61 16.61 -10.10
CA GLN A 428 -20.21 16.10 -8.87
C GLN A 428 -20.07 17.08 -7.69
N LEU A 429 -18.90 17.70 -7.51
CA LEU A 429 -18.68 18.77 -6.53
C LEU A 429 -19.56 19.99 -6.82
N ASP A 430 -19.70 20.37 -8.09
CA ASP A 430 -20.56 21.48 -8.55
C ASP A 430 -22.07 21.16 -8.47
N GLY A 431 -22.45 19.91 -8.17
CA GLY A 431 -23.84 19.44 -8.15
C GLY A 431 -24.51 19.36 -9.54
N THR A 432 -23.72 19.40 -10.62
CA THR A 432 -24.21 19.25 -12.01
C THR A 432 -24.25 17.81 -12.49
N VAL A 433 -23.46 16.93 -11.86
CA VAL A 433 -23.43 15.48 -12.04
C VAL A 433 -23.83 14.81 -10.71
N LYS A 434 -24.42 13.62 -10.78
CA LYS A 434 -24.90 12.87 -9.61
C LYS A 434 -23.72 12.40 -8.74
N ALA A 435 -23.58 12.95 -7.53
CA ALA A 435 -22.53 12.60 -6.57
C ALA A 435 -22.87 11.42 -5.64
N SER A 436 -24.16 11.26 -5.28
CA SER A 436 -24.71 10.22 -4.40
C SER A 436 -25.95 9.55 -4.99
N GLY A 437 -26.34 8.40 -4.46
CA GLY A 437 -27.40 7.52 -4.95
C GLY A 437 -28.55 7.33 -3.94
N ASP A 438 -28.85 6.06 -3.67
CA ASP A 438 -29.87 5.59 -2.74
C ASP A 438 -29.27 4.74 -1.60
N GLY A 439 -27.95 4.80 -1.43
CA GLY A 439 -27.18 3.96 -0.53
C GLY A 439 -26.66 2.66 -1.16
N SER A 440 -27.12 2.26 -2.35
CA SER A 440 -26.65 1.02 -3.02
C SER A 440 -25.25 1.11 -3.64
N GLY A 441 -24.61 2.28 -3.57
CA GLY A 441 -23.27 2.52 -4.11
C GLY A 441 -23.21 2.45 -5.64
N ASN A 442 -22.01 2.19 -6.16
CA ASN A 442 -21.72 2.10 -7.58
C ASN A 442 -21.86 0.68 -8.14
N GLY A 443 -21.74 -0.35 -7.30
CA GLY A 443 -21.83 -1.77 -7.70
C GLY A 443 -23.25 -2.39 -7.66
N GLY A 444 -24.24 -1.69 -7.09
CA GLY A 444 -25.53 -2.28 -6.68
C GLY A 444 -26.76 -1.96 -7.54
N GLY A 445 -26.62 -1.15 -8.60
CA GLY A 445 -27.76 -0.64 -9.36
C GLY A 445 -28.04 -1.36 -10.68
N MET A 446 -28.88 -2.41 -10.68
CA MET A 446 -29.68 -2.71 -11.88
C MET A 446 -30.60 -1.51 -12.13
N GLY A 447 -30.21 -0.66 -13.09
CA GLY A 447 -30.84 0.64 -13.30
C GLY A 447 -32.36 0.59 -13.40
N GLY A 448 -33.02 1.56 -12.78
CA GLY A 448 -34.48 1.72 -12.76
C GLY A 448 -35.08 1.97 -14.15
N GLY A 449 -35.17 0.92 -14.97
CA GLY A 449 -35.89 0.88 -16.23
C GLY A 449 -37.00 -0.16 -16.15
N GLY A 450 -38.20 0.26 -15.74
CA GLY A 450 -39.31 -0.66 -15.50
C GLY A 450 -39.79 -1.38 -16.77
N GLY A 451 -39.79 -2.72 -16.75
CA GLY A 451 -40.45 -3.50 -17.81
C GLY A 451 -40.09 -4.98 -17.88
N GLY A 452 -40.96 -5.83 -17.34
CA GLY A 452 -41.14 -7.20 -17.86
C GLY A 452 -40.67 -8.36 -16.96
N PHE A 453 -41.63 -9.18 -16.56
CA PHE A 453 -41.41 -10.52 -16.00
C PHE A 453 -40.61 -11.41 -16.95
N GLY A 454 -39.62 -12.14 -16.43
CA GLY A 454 -38.85 -13.13 -17.20
C GLY A 454 -38.01 -14.05 -16.31
N GLY A 455 -38.63 -15.06 -15.70
CA GLY A 455 -37.91 -16.00 -14.83
C GLY A 455 -36.97 -16.93 -15.61
N GLY A 456 -35.69 -16.95 -15.21
CA GLY A 456 -34.68 -17.87 -15.74
C GLY A 456 -33.79 -18.43 -14.63
N ARG A 457 -33.88 -19.73 -14.37
CA ARG A 457 -32.98 -20.42 -13.43
C ARG A 457 -31.56 -20.47 -14.01
N GLY A 458 -30.62 -19.75 -13.39
CA GLY A 458 -29.17 -19.93 -13.58
C GLY A 458 -28.56 -20.61 -12.36
N GLY A 459 -27.72 -21.62 -12.55
CA GLY A 459 -27.14 -22.39 -11.44
C GLY A 459 -26.03 -21.62 -10.71
N GLY A 460 -26.08 -21.58 -9.37
CA GLY A 460 -25.00 -21.05 -8.56
C GLY A 460 -23.82 -22.02 -8.50
N ASN A 461 -22.69 -21.65 -9.10
CA ASN A 461 -21.41 -22.29 -8.81
C ASN A 461 -20.78 -21.62 -7.59
N ASN A 462 -20.96 -22.23 -6.41
CA ASN A 462 -20.09 -21.96 -5.27
C ASN A 462 -18.66 -22.44 -5.61
N MET A 463 -17.78 -21.54 -6.02
CA MET A 463 -16.34 -21.81 -5.94
C MET A 463 -15.91 -21.64 -4.48
N ALA A 464 -15.87 -22.75 -3.75
CA ALA A 464 -15.30 -22.78 -2.41
C ALA A 464 -13.79 -22.49 -2.48
N ALA A 465 -13.32 -21.57 -1.64
CA ALA A 465 -11.90 -21.34 -1.43
C ALA A 465 -11.26 -22.59 -0.81
N ASN A 466 -10.55 -23.37 -1.62
CA ASN A 466 -9.93 -24.61 -1.17
C ASN A 466 -8.52 -24.34 -0.63
N GLY A 467 -8.45 -23.84 0.60
CA GLY A 467 -7.19 -23.69 1.32
C GLY A 467 -6.60 -25.05 1.71
N GLN A 468 -5.62 -25.53 0.96
CA GLN A 468 -4.91 -26.78 1.26
C GLN A 468 -3.88 -26.57 2.38
N ASN A 469 -4.36 -26.44 3.62
CA ASN A 469 -3.50 -26.60 4.80
C ASN A 469 -3.25 -28.10 5.06
N ASN A 470 -1.99 -28.49 4.96
CA ASN A 470 -1.53 -29.86 5.18
C ASN A 470 -1.43 -30.16 6.68
N ALA A 471 -2.52 -30.60 7.30
CA ALA A 471 -2.56 -31.07 8.68
C ALA A 471 -3.24 -32.45 8.74
N ALA A 472 -2.60 -33.40 9.45
CA ALA A 472 -2.96 -34.81 9.38
C ALA A 472 -4.37 -35.11 9.90
N ALA A 473 -5.09 -35.98 9.19
CA ALA A 473 -6.35 -36.53 9.64
C ALA A 473 -6.15 -37.50 10.82
N GLN A 474 -7.01 -37.40 11.83
CA GLN A 474 -7.40 -38.54 12.67
C GLN A 474 -8.92 -38.66 12.74
N ASP A 475 -9.35 -39.90 12.91
CA ASP A 475 -10.64 -40.41 12.46
C ASP A 475 -11.61 -40.68 13.62
N GLY A 476 -12.91 -40.57 13.32
CA GLY A 476 -14.00 -41.22 14.04
C GLY A 476 -14.27 -40.87 15.51
N ASN A 477 -15.45 -40.29 15.78
CA ASN A 477 -16.54 -41.18 16.18
C ASN A 477 -17.97 -40.63 16.00
N ASN A 478 -18.89 -41.58 15.86
CA ASN A 478 -20.27 -41.41 15.42
C ASN A 478 -21.26 -41.49 16.59
N VAL A 479 -22.18 -40.53 16.74
CA VAL A 479 -23.42 -40.71 17.52
C VAL A 479 -24.62 -40.08 16.80
N GLN A 480 -25.71 -40.85 16.82
CA GLN A 480 -26.94 -40.76 16.03
C GLN A 480 -28.10 -40.25 16.91
N GLY A 481 -29.03 -39.41 16.40
CA GLY A 481 -30.14 -38.88 17.24
C GLY A 481 -31.26 -38.12 16.52
N ASN A 482 -32.33 -38.83 16.14
CA ASN A 482 -33.54 -38.33 15.45
C ASN A 482 -34.34 -37.22 16.17
N ASN A 483 -34.96 -36.33 15.37
CA ASN A 483 -36.43 -36.11 15.23
C ASN A 483 -36.67 -34.83 14.37
N ALA A 484 -37.48 -34.78 13.30
CA ALA A 484 -38.89 -35.15 13.08
C ALA A 484 -39.90 -34.33 13.92
N ALA A 485 -40.98 -33.72 13.41
CA ALA A 485 -41.43 -33.43 12.04
C ALA A 485 -42.66 -32.46 12.09
N GLN A 486 -43.13 -31.98 10.92
CA GLN A 486 -44.48 -31.37 10.67
C GLN A 486 -44.79 -30.00 11.32
N GLY A 487 -45.61 -29.11 10.73
CA GLY A 487 -46.18 -29.10 9.36
C GLY A 487 -47.35 -28.10 9.18
N ALA A 488 -47.55 -27.69 7.91
CA ALA A 488 -48.79 -27.15 7.29
C ALA A 488 -49.38 -25.77 7.68
N ASN A 489 -49.43 -24.90 6.66
CA ASN A 489 -50.58 -24.12 6.14
C ASN A 489 -51.60 -23.45 7.09
N ASP A 490 -51.92 -22.18 6.83
CA ASP A 490 -53.14 -21.85 6.06
C ASP A 490 -53.12 -20.42 5.48
N ALA A 491 -54.08 -20.13 4.59
CA ALA A 491 -54.11 -18.93 3.74
C ALA A 491 -55.35 -18.04 3.98
N GLN A 492 -55.48 -17.03 3.10
CA GLN A 492 -56.72 -16.37 2.65
C GLN A 492 -57.23 -15.08 3.35
N ASN A 493 -57.15 -13.99 2.56
CA ASN A 493 -58.29 -13.28 1.92
C ASN A 493 -58.59 -11.83 2.36
N GLY A 494 -59.11 -11.02 1.41
CA GLY A 494 -59.86 -9.79 1.67
C GLY A 494 -59.30 -8.52 1.00
N GLY A 495 -59.74 -8.21 -0.21
CA GLY A 495 -59.52 -6.89 -0.84
C GLY A 495 -60.79 -6.05 -0.92
N ASN A 496 -60.67 -4.75 -1.21
CA ASN A 496 -61.73 -3.98 -1.89
C ASN A 496 -61.22 -2.65 -2.49
N ALA A 497 -61.69 -2.34 -3.70
CA ALA A 497 -61.75 -0.99 -4.29
C ALA A 497 -63.26 -0.55 -4.29
N PRO A 498 -63.79 0.51 -4.98
CA PRO A 498 -63.32 1.11 -6.25
C PRO A 498 -63.57 2.64 -6.49
N ALA A 499 -63.13 3.11 -7.69
CA ALA A 499 -63.78 4.12 -8.56
C ALA A 499 -63.77 5.63 -8.15
N ALA A 500 -63.70 6.63 -9.07
CA ALA A 500 -63.51 6.61 -10.55
C ALA A 500 -63.24 8.01 -11.17
N GLN A 501 -62.69 8.00 -12.41
CA GLN A 501 -62.86 8.96 -13.55
C GLN A 501 -62.31 10.41 -13.47
N GLY A 502 -61.75 11.00 -14.55
CA GLY A 502 -61.39 10.43 -15.88
C GLY A 502 -61.10 11.50 -16.97
N ASN A 503 -60.47 11.08 -18.10
CA ASN A 503 -60.39 11.70 -19.46
C ASN A 503 -59.85 13.16 -19.59
N ASP A 504 -59.28 13.67 -20.71
CA ASP A 504 -58.80 13.24 -22.05
C ASP A 504 -57.72 14.30 -22.46
N GLY A 505 -56.87 14.21 -23.49
CA GLY A 505 -56.65 13.25 -24.58
C GLY A 505 -55.52 13.74 -25.53
N ALA A 506 -55.14 12.91 -26.50
CA ALA A 506 -54.02 13.06 -27.47
C ALA A 506 -53.95 14.42 -28.24
N GLN A 507 -52.81 14.88 -28.80
CA GLN A 507 -52.16 14.29 -29.98
C GLN A 507 -50.73 14.80 -30.33
N ASN A 508 -50.07 13.95 -31.13
CA ASN A 508 -48.79 14.01 -31.85
C ASN A 508 -48.60 15.21 -32.83
N PHE A 509 -47.36 15.73 -33.01
CA PHE A 509 -46.62 15.81 -34.31
C PHE A 509 -45.25 16.55 -34.22
N LYS A 510 -44.42 16.40 -35.27
CA LYS A 510 -42.96 16.70 -35.33
C LYS A 510 -42.57 18.03 -36.01
N ALA A 511 -41.29 18.42 -35.79
CA ALA A 511 -40.37 19.21 -36.65
C ALA A 511 -40.63 20.74 -36.74
N SER A 512 -39.61 21.62 -36.78
CA SER A 512 -38.44 21.64 -37.68
C SER A 512 -37.21 22.40 -37.13
N ALA A 513 -36.10 22.41 -37.89
CA ALA A 513 -34.86 23.14 -37.58
C ALA A 513 -34.63 24.37 -38.46
N ALA A 514 -33.89 25.36 -37.94
CA ALA A 514 -33.09 26.41 -38.60
C ALA A 514 -32.20 27.03 -37.49
N ASP A 515 -30.87 26.96 -37.55
CA ASP A 515 -29.94 27.81 -38.34
C ASP A 515 -29.99 29.31 -37.98
N GLY A 516 -28.80 29.92 -37.79
CA GLY A 516 -28.66 31.31 -37.34
C GLY A 516 -27.33 31.63 -36.64
N SER A 517 -26.23 31.61 -37.38
CA SER A 517 -24.93 32.10 -36.88
C SER A 517 -24.92 33.61 -36.60
N SER A 518 -24.29 34.05 -35.50
CA SER A 518 -23.61 35.35 -35.40
C SER A 518 -22.79 35.48 -34.11
N THR A 519 -21.50 35.78 -34.26
CA THR A 519 -20.68 36.39 -33.20
C THR A 519 -21.03 37.87 -33.03
N PRO A 520 -20.78 38.45 -31.85
CA PRO A 520 -19.85 39.59 -31.87
C PRO A 520 -18.81 39.60 -30.73
N THR A 521 -17.81 40.45 -30.98
CA THR A 521 -16.53 40.63 -30.31
C THR A 521 -16.57 41.12 -28.86
N ILE A 522 -15.50 40.75 -28.14
CA ILE A 522 -15.05 41.23 -26.82
C ILE A 522 -15.22 42.74 -26.60
N GLN A 523 -15.59 43.12 -25.37
CA GLN A 523 -15.28 44.43 -24.80
C GLN A 523 -14.59 44.25 -23.44
N THR A 524 -13.39 44.81 -23.29
CA THR A 524 -12.56 44.71 -22.08
C THR A 524 -12.94 45.78 -21.05
N ALA A 525 -12.89 45.44 -19.76
CA ALA A 525 -12.95 46.38 -18.66
C ALA A 525 -11.88 46.03 -17.62
N SER A 526 -10.96 46.98 -17.41
CA SER A 526 -9.90 46.92 -16.39
C SER A 526 -10.47 47.23 -15.00
N LEU A 527 -10.01 46.52 -13.97
CA LEU A 527 -9.95 47.03 -12.61
C LEU A 527 -8.62 46.64 -11.96
N ASP A 528 -7.93 47.64 -11.41
CA ASP A 528 -6.60 47.53 -10.82
C ASP A 528 -6.61 46.90 -9.42
N ALA A 529 -5.47 46.33 -9.05
CA ALA A 529 -5.20 45.74 -7.74
C ALA A 529 -4.86 46.77 -6.66
N ASN A 530 -5.02 46.40 -5.37
CA ASN A 530 -4.07 46.83 -4.35
C ASN A 530 -3.94 45.86 -3.14
N SER A 531 -2.70 45.44 -2.87
CA SER A 531 -2.08 44.97 -1.60
C SER A 531 -2.97 44.30 -0.51
N SER A 532 -2.69 43.07 -0.07
CA SER A 532 -1.52 42.69 0.75
C SER A 532 -1.64 41.20 1.15
N GLY A 533 -0.60 40.40 1.37
CA GLY A 533 0.84 40.60 1.20
C GLY A 533 1.66 39.75 2.19
N LEU A 534 2.42 38.77 1.70
CA LEU A 534 3.49 38.07 2.44
C LEU A 534 4.55 37.57 1.45
N ASN A 535 5.80 37.47 1.89
CA ASN A 535 6.98 37.54 1.03
C ASN A 535 8.03 36.50 1.47
N ILE A 536 8.49 35.64 0.55
CA ILE A 536 9.70 34.83 0.71
C ILE A 536 10.56 35.01 -0.55
N GLN A 537 11.80 35.47 -0.36
CA GLN A 537 12.74 35.72 -1.44
C GLN A 537 13.50 34.46 -1.82
N THR A 538 13.62 34.21 -3.12
CA THR A 538 14.61 33.30 -3.70
C THR A 538 16.00 33.97 -3.71
N ALA A 539 17.04 33.18 -3.47
CA ALA A 539 18.43 33.63 -3.52
C ALA A 539 19.19 32.89 -4.63
N ALA A 540 19.41 33.58 -5.76
CA ALA A 540 20.42 33.18 -6.74
C ALA A 540 21.75 33.88 -6.39
N ALA A 541 22.84 33.13 -6.37
CA ALA A 541 24.16 33.66 -6.05
C ALA A 541 24.80 34.30 -7.29
N ASP A 542 25.29 35.54 -7.15
CA ASP A 542 26.08 36.22 -8.16
C ASP A 542 27.53 36.39 -7.69
N ALA A 543 28.48 36.33 -8.62
CA ALA A 543 29.90 36.23 -8.32
C ALA A 543 30.57 37.60 -8.17
N ASN A 544 31.48 37.76 -7.20
CA ASN A 544 32.54 38.77 -7.31
C ASN A 544 33.84 38.42 -6.57
N THR A 545 34.86 39.24 -6.82
CA THR A 545 36.27 38.87 -6.92
C THR A 545 37.15 39.30 -5.75
N GLY A 546 38.19 38.51 -5.47
CA GLY A 546 39.54 38.97 -5.10
C GLY A 546 39.83 39.33 -3.63
N ASN A 547 40.86 38.71 -3.02
CA ASN A 547 42.25 39.19 -3.13
C ASN A 547 43.27 38.37 -2.27
N GLN A 548 44.35 37.94 -2.92
CA GLN A 548 45.73 37.66 -2.45
C GLN A 548 46.04 37.31 -0.96
N ASN A 549 46.78 36.20 -0.75
CA ASN A 549 48.10 36.31 -0.10
C ASN A 549 49.09 35.15 -0.43
N ALA A 550 50.38 35.46 -0.25
CA ALA A 550 51.57 34.89 -0.91
C ALA A 550 52.05 33.44 -0.60
N VAL A 551 52.97 32.97 -1.48
CA VAL A 551 53.81 31.73 -1.43
C VAL A 551 55.05 31.92 -0.53
N PRO A 552 55.78 30.85 -0.11
CA PRO A 552 56.89 30.24 -0.91
C PRO A 552 56.99 28.69 -0.74
N ASP A 553 57.77 27.85 -1.42
CA ASP A 553 58.59 27.76 -2.66
C ASP A 553 59.33 26.37 -2.59
N ALA A 554 60.00 25.93 -3.67
CA ALA A 554 60.88 24.75 -3.83
C ALA A 554 60.17 23.37 -4.07
N SER A 555 60.57 22.50 -5.03
CA SER A 555 61.71 22.53 -5.98
C SER A 555 61.56 21.55 -7.18
N ASN A 556 62.15 21.89 -8.36
CA ASN A 556 62.82 21.05 -9.40
C ASN A 556 62.45 19.54 -9.65
N SER A 557 62.57 18.94 -10.86
CA SER A 557 62.89 19.39 -12.23
C SER A 557 62.98 18.21 -13.23
N SER A 558 62.44 18.33 -14.46
CA SER A 558 62.95 17.80 -15.78
C SER A 558 61.83 17.83 -16.84
N GLN A 559 61.90 18.56 -17.97
CA GLN A 559 62.60 18.23 -19.24
C GLN A 559 62.24 16.84 -19.82
N ASN A 560 61.97 16.60 -21.11
CA ASN A 560 61.71 17.42 -22.34
C ASN A 560 61.15 16.46 -23.44
N GLY A 561 60.48 16.81 -24.55
CA GLY A 561 59.94 18.08 -25.09
C GLY A 561 59.83 18.05 -26.64
N GLN A 562 58.89 18.81 -27.23
CA GLN A 562 58.68 19.11 -28.67
C GLN A 562 58.15 17.94 -29.57
N ALA A 563 57.06 18.02 -30.36
CA ALA A 563 56.42 19.05 -31.22
C ALA A 563 56.90 19.05 -32.69
N ALA A 564 55.97 18.77 -33.64
CA ALA A 564 55.95 19.31 -35.01
C ALA A 564 54.60 19.00 -35.70
N THR A 565 54.20 19.83 -36.66
CA THR A 565 52.90 19.83 -37.36
C THR A 565 53.05 19.87 -38.90
N ASP A 566 51.94 19.55 -39.58
CA ASP A 566 51.44 20.21 -40.81
C ASP A 566 51.69 19.60 -42.22
N GLY A 567 50.73 19.87 -43.13
CA GLY A 567 50.66 19.49 -44.55
C GLY A 567 49.68 18.33 -44.84
N GLY A 568 48.53 18.47 -45.54
CA GLY A 568 47.89 19.64 -46.14
C GLY A 568 47.82 19.61 -47.68
N ASN A 569 46.69 19.17 -48.28
CA ASN A 569 46.15 19.71 -49.54
C ASN A 569 44.67 19.29 -49.80
N ALA A 570 43.99 19.98 -50.73
CA ALA A 570 42.54 19.99 -50.91
C ALA A 570 41.99 19.26 -52.18
N GLY A 571 40.66 19.10 -52.25
CA GLY A 571 39.90 18.67 -53.43
C GLY A 571 38.38 18.83 -53.22
N GLN A 572 37.63 19.33 -54.20
CA GLN A 572 36.26 19.86 -54.05
C GLN A 572 35.15 19.03 -54.77
N ASN A 573 33.90 19.35 -54.40
CA ASN A 573 32.62 19.12 -55.12
C ASN A 573 32.06 17.68 -55.18
N GLY A 574 30.74 17.46 -55.19
CA GLY A 574 29.62 18.43 -55.25
C GLY A 574 28.27 17.86 -54.80
N GLN A 575 27.21 18.68 -54.86
CA GLN A 575 25.89 18.45 -54.25
C GLN A 575 24.82 17.89 -55.22
N ALA A 576 23.76 17.35 -54.59
CA ALA A 576 22.33 17.53 -54.92
C ALA A 576 21.58 16.61 -55.92
N GLN A 577 20.53 16.00 -55.36
CA GLN A 577 19.13 15.90 -55.81
C GLN A 577 18.69 15.02 -57.01
N ALA A 578 17.86 14.03 -56.63
CA ALA A 578 16.47 13.80 -57.05
C ALA A 578 16.11 13.61 -58.54
N ASP A 579 15.46 12.47 -58.81
CA ASP A 579 14.26 12.42 -59.67
C ASP A 579 13.29 11.35 -59.14
N GLY A 580 12.02 11.39 -59.55
CA GLY A 580 10.97 10.46 -59.08
C GLY A 580 10.06 9.98 -60.21
N GLY A 581 9.00 9.23 -59.87
CA GLY A 581 7.85 9.05 -60.79
C GLY A 581 7.41 7.62 -61.10
N ASN A 582 6.56 7.08 -60.21
CA ASN A 582 5.24 6.51 -60.50
C ASN A 582 5.06 5.30 -61.49
N GLY A 583 4.29 4.32 -61.02
CA GLY A 583 3.69 3.24 -61.83
C GLY A 583 2.93 2.26 -60.92
N GLY A 584 1.60 2.18 -61.02
CA GLY A 584 0.77 1.47 -60.03
C GLY A 584 -0.23 0.45 -60.60
N GLN A 585 -1.25 0.17 -59.79
CA GLN A 585 -2.45 -0.68 -60.01
C GLN A 585 -2.34 -2.20 -59.79
N GLY A 586 -3.22 -2.68 -58.89
CA GLY A 586 -4.08 -3.85 -59.17
C GLY A 586 -3.85 -5.11 -58.33
N GLY A 587 -4.86 -5.52 -57.55
CA GLY A 587 -4.88 -6.85 -56.91
C GLY A 587 -5.91 -6.96 -55.78
N GLN A 588 -7.00 -7.71 -56.00
CA GLN A 588 -8.07 -7.92 -55.03
C GLN A 588 -8.02 -9.33 -54.40
N ASN A 589 -8.30 -9.40 -53.09
CA ASN A 589 -9.20 -10.37 -52.45
C ASN A 589 -8.79 -11.88 -52.36
N GLY A 590 -9.27 -12.54 -51.29
CA GLY A 590 -9.15 -13.98 -51.03
C GLY A 590 -8.13 -14.34 -49.93
N GLY A 591 -8.46 -15.05 -48.84
CA GLY A 591 -9.75 -15.61 -48.42
C GLY A 591 -9.76 -17.15 -48.33
N GLY A 592 -9.38 -17.67 -47.15
CA GLY A 592 -9.67 -19.05 -46.71
C GLY A 592 -8.58 -20.11 -46.96
N GLY A 593 -8.56 -21.16 -46.13
CA GLY A 593 -7.83 -22.39 -46.44
C GLY A 593 -7.16 -23.10 -45.26
N GLN A 594 -7.94 -23.84 -44.49
CA GLN A 594 -7.53 -24.78 -43.44
C GLN A 594 -6.39 -25.73 -43.86
N GLY A 595 -5.51 -26.08 -42.90
CA GLY A 595 -4.56 -27.18 -43.00
C GLY A 595 -4.55 -28.05 -41.74
N GLN A 596 -5.50 -28.98 -41.63
CA GLN A 596 -5.43 -30.08 -40.64
C GLN A 596 -4.85 -31.33 -41.29
N GLY A 597 -3.93 -32.01 -40.62
CA GLY A 597 -3.27 -33.21 -41.16
C GLY A 597 -2.62 -34.11 -40.10
N MET A 598 -3.42 -35.04 -39.57
CA MET A 598 -3.05 -36.41 -39.13
C MET A 598 -1.93 -36.58 -38.07
N GLN A 599 -2.25 -37.04 -36.87
CA GLN A 599 -2.44 -38.45 -36.46
C GLN A 599 -1.14 -39.28 -36.34
N GLY A 600 -0.85 -39.70 -35.10
CA GLY A 600 0.18 -40.69 -34.76
C GLY A 600 0.12 -41.00 -33.27
N GLY A 601 -0.70 -41.96 -32.87
CA GLY A 601 -0.75 -42.46 -31.48
C GLY A 601 0.08 -43.73 -31.33
N PHE A 602 0.63 -43.95 -30.14
CA PHE A 602 1.03 -45.27 -29.65
C PHE A 602 0.80 -45.38 -28.13
N ASP A 603 0.71 -46.62 -27.66
CA ASP A 603 0.00 -47.06 -26.45
C ASP A 603 0.96 -47.61 -25.37
N GLY A 604 0.48 -47.65 -24.12
CA GLY A 604 0.83 -48.71 -23.17
C GLY A 604 1.63 -48.33 -21.92
N GLY A 605 1.11 -48.72 -20.74
CA GLY A 605 1.96 -49.12 -19.61
C GLY A 605 1.50 -48.72 -18.20
N GLN A 606 0.66 -49.55 -17.56
CA GLN A 606 0.35 -49.44 -16.12
C GLN A 606 1.49 -49.99 -15.24
N GLY A 607 1.58 -49.55 -13.98
CA GLY A 607 2.44 -50.19 -12.97
C GLY A 607 2.29 -49.61 -11.56
N GLY A 608 1.34 -50.12 -10.78
CA GLY A 608 1.24 -49.82 -9.33
C GLY A 608 1.94 -50.89 -8.47
N GLY A 609 2.38 -50.52 -7.27
CA GLY A 609 2.91 -51.47 -6.29
C GLY A 609 3.32 -50.78 -4.98
N GLY A 610 2.70 -51.18 -3.86
CA GLY A 610 3.02 -50.67 -2.52
C GLY A 610 3.48 -51.77 -1.59
N PHE A 611 4.46 -51.44 -0.74
CA PHE A 611 4.92 -52.16 0.45
C PHE A 611 5.53 -51.08 1.39
N GLY A 612 5.49 -51.13 2.73
CA GLY A 612 4.91 -52.15 3.62
C GLY A 612 5.85 -52.46 4.80
N GLY A 613 5.63 -51.82 5.95
CA GLY A 613 6.39 -52.02 7.21
C GLY A 613 7.01 -50.71 7.74
N GLY A 614 7.15 -50.48 9.04
CA GLY A 614 6.79 -51.29 10.21
C GLY A 614 7.70 -50.93 11.41
N ASP A 615 7.17 -51.02 12.63
CA ASP A 615 7.85 -50.79 13.93
C ASP A 615 8.21 -49.32 14.29
N GLY A 616 8.08 -48.84 15.53
CA GLY A 616 7.62 -49.49 16.77
C GLY A 616 7.30 -48.48 17.89
N MET A 617 6.58 -48.92 18.94
CA MET A 617 6.06 -48.08 20.03
C MET A 617 7.10 -47.71 21.10
N GLY A 618 6.91 -46.58 21.80
CA GLY A 618 7.65 -46.27 23.03
C GLY A 618 7.18 -45.01 23.79
N ALA A 619 6.46 -45.18 24.89
CA ALA A 619 6.13 -44.16 25.90
C ALA A 619 5.64 -44.86 27.20
N PRO A 620 5.60 -44.20 28.39
CA PRO A 620 6.35 -43.03 28.89
C PRO A 620 7.17 -43.42 30.16
N PRO A 621 7.56 -42.49 31.08
CA PRO A 621 6.64 -42.18 32.20
C PRO A 621 6.68 -40.73 32.78
N ASP A 622 5.51 -40.34 33.30
CA ASP A 622 5.21 -39.58 34.55
C ASP A 622 5.82 -38.20 34.92
N GLY A 623 4.93 -37.27 35.32
CA GLY A 623 5.08 -36.56 36.60
C GLY A 623 4.56 -35.11 36.77
N PHE A 624 3.45 -34.93 37.53
CA PHE A 624 3.01 -33.71 38.27
C PHE A 624 2.68 -32.42 37.44
N GLY A 625 1.62 -31.62 37.67
CA GLY A 625 0.63 -31.46 38.76
C GLY A 625 0.95 -30.23 39.64
N GLY A 626 0.10 -29.22 39.89
CA GLY A 626 -1.28 -28.89 39.46
C GLY A 626 -1.85 -27.66 40.23
N GLY A 627 -3.12 -27.26 39.98
CA GLY A 627 -3.91 -26.25 40.76
C GLY A 627 -3.76 -24.77 40.31
N GLY A 628 -4.74 -23.87 40.50
CA GLY A 628 -6.13 -23.99 41.00
C GLY A 628 -6.55 -22.86 41.98
N MET A 629 -7.74 -22.26 41.76
CA MET A 629 -8.38 -21.15 42.54
C MET A 629 -7.80 -19.73 42.31
N GLY A 630 -8.54 -18.60 42.32
CA GLY A 630 -10.00 -18.35 42.47
C GLY A 630 -10.35 -17.38 43.63
N GLY A 631 -11.08 -16.27 43.39
CA GLY A 631 -11.61 -15.42 44.49
C GLY A 631 -12.16 -14.02 44.13
N MET A 632 -13.43 -13.75 44.46
CA MET A 632 -14.23 -12.54 44.20
C MET A 632 -14.10 -11.38 45.22
N GLY A 633 -14.62 -10.19 44.85
CA GLY A 633 -15.14 -9.13 45.75
C GLY A 633 -14.58 -7.72 45.43
N GLY A 634 -15.29 -6.59 45.47
CA GLY A 634 -16.66 -6.24 45.90
C GLY A 634 -16.66 -4.84 46.57
N GLY A 635 -17.42 -3.84 46.07
CA GLY A 635 -17.42 -2.42 46.56
C GLY A 635 -18.22 -2.17 47.86
N PRO A 636 -18.77 -0.94 48.15
CA PRO A 636 -18.84 0.30 47.35
C PRO A 636 -18.73 1.68 48.11
N GLY A 637 -18.78 2.80 47.36
CA GLY A 637 -19.17 4.17 47.82
C GLY A 637 -18.07 5.10 48.38
N GLY A 638 -18.14 6.45 48.32
CA GLY A 638 -19.08 7.37 47.64
C GLY A 638 -18.93 8.85 48.08
N PHE A 639 -19.23 9.80 47.18
CA PHE A 639 -19.41 11.27 47.36
C PHE A 639 -18.24 12.21 47.77
N GLY A 640 -18.16 13.37 47.07
CA GLY A 640 -17.53 14.60 47.57
C GLY A 640 -16.71 15.36 46.51
N GLY A 641 -17.32 16.29 45.77
CA GLY A 641 -16.62 17.09 44.75
C GLY A 641 -15.92 18.34 45.30
N ASN A 642 -14.85 18.78 44.62
CA ASN A 642 -14.39 20.17 44.65
C ASN A 642 -13.55 20.50 43.40
N THR A 643 -13.71 21.70 42.85
CA THR A 643 -12.93 22.19 41.70
C THR A 643 -11.51 22.58 42.13
N VAL A 644 -10.49 21.96 41.53
CA VAL A 644 -9.09 22.43 41.60
C VAL A 644 -8.43 22.30 40.22
N THR A 645 -7.62 23.31 39.91
CA THR A 645 -6.85 23.52 38.67
C THR A 645 -5.99 22.34 38.23
N ASN A 646 -5.75 22.24 36.91
CA ASN A 646 -4.71 21.41 36.30
C ASN A 646 -3.40 21.43 37.11
N ALA A 647 -3.05 20.28 37.66
CA ALA A 647 -1.73 19.99 38.19
C ALA A 647 -1.22 18.75 37.46
N ASN A 648 -0.02 18.83 36.89
CA ASN A 648 0.61 17.74 36.15
C ASN A 648 0.55 16.45 36.98
N GLN A 649 -0.11 15.41 36.44
CA GLN A 649 0.11 14.07 36.96
C GLN A 649 1.55 13.69 36.66
N GLY A 650 2.35 13.47 37.71
CA GLY A 650 3.74 13.06 37.57
C GLY A 650 3.82 11.76 36.77
N THR A 651 4.78 11.71 35.85
CA THR A 651 4.99 10.54 34.99
C THR A 651 5.37 9.32 35.82
N MET A 652 5.26 8.12 35.24
CA MET A 652 5.75 6.90 35.90
C MET A 652 7.25 7.02 36.29
N LYS A 653 8.04 7.79 35.53
CA LYS A 653 9.44 8.13 35.87
C LYS A 653 9.55 8.96 37.15
N ASP A 654 8.66 9.93 37.37
CA ASP A 654 8.63 10.76 38.60
C ASP A 654 8.26 9.94 39.83
N ALA A 655 7.31 9.01 39.69
CA ALA A 655 6.93 8.08 40.74
C ALA A 655 8.08 7.13 41.13
N ILE A 656 8.77 6.55 40.14
CA ILE A 656 9.95 5.69 40.34
C ILE A 656 11.11 6.47 41.00
N THR A 657 11.38 7.70 40.54
CA THR A 657 12.42 8.57 41.10
C THR A 657 12.12 8.95 42.55
N THR A 658 10.87 9.33 42.85
CA THR A 658 10.44 9.68 44.21
C THR A 658 10.49 8.48 45.16
N GLY A 659 10.04 7.30 44.71
CA GLY A 659 10.14 6.05 45.47
C GLY A 659 11.59 5.66 45.78
N SER A 660 12.48 5.82 44.80
CA SER A 660 13.91 5.52 44.96
C SER A 660 14.58 6.45 45.99
N LEU A 661 14.28 7.75 45.93
CA LEU A 661 14.76 8.73 46.91
C LEU A 661 14.25 8.44 48.33
N LEU A 662 12.98 8.03 48.48
CA LEU A 662 12.42 7.62 49.77
C LEU A 662 13.15 6.41 50.37
N ILE A 663 13.48 5.40 49.55
CA ILE A 663 14.25 4.22 49.99
C ILE A 663 15.65 4.64 50.48
N VAL A 664 16.34 5.50 49.73
CA VAL A 664 17.65 6.05 50.13
C VAL A 664 17.55 6.84 51.44
N LEU A 665 16.50 7.64 51.61
CA LEU A 665 16.26 8.42 52.83
C LEU A 665 16.02 7.52 54.06
N VAL A 666 15.25 6.44 53.90
CA VAL A 666 15.00 5.44 54.96
C VAL A 666 16.28 4.70 55.33
N LEU A 667 17.10 4.30 54.34
CA LEU A 667 18.41 3.67 54.59
C LEU A 667 19.38 4.61 55.31
N ALA A 668 19.40 5.89 54.94
CA ALA A 668 20.20 6.92 55.62
C ALA A 668 19.74 7.14 57.08
N MET A 669 18.43 7.18 57.34
CA MET A 669 17.90 7.24 58.70
C MET A 669 18.27 6.00 59.52
N PHE A 670 18.17 4.79 58.93
CA PHE A 670 18.54 3.54 59.60
C PHE A 670 20.03 3.50 59.93
N PHE A 671 20.89 4.06 59.07
CA PHE A 671 22.31 4.25 59.34
C PHE A 671 22.54 5.20 60.53
N ILE A 672 21.94 6.39 60.53
CA ILE A 672 22.08 7.39 61.60
C ILE A 672 21.62 6.83 62.97
N VAL A 673 20.48 6.13 63.02
CA VAL A 673 19.94 5.54 64.26
C VAL A 673 20.86 4.46 64.82
N ASN A 674 21.45 3.62 63.97
CA ASN A 674 22.38 2.58 64.41
C ASN A 674 23.77 3.12 64.78
N PHE A 675 24.22 4.21 64.15
CA PHE A 675 25.51 4.84 64.48
C PHE A 675 25.45 5.63 65.80
N ARG A 676 24.31 6.28 66.10
CA ARG A 676 24.11 7.01 67.37
C ARG A 676 24.01 6.12 68.62
N LYS A 677 23.80 4.81 68.49
CA LYS A 677 23.74 3.86 69.62
C LYS A 677 25.12 3.33 70.08
N LYS A 678 26.23 3.87 69.57
CA LYS A 678 27.60 3.36 69.83
C LYS A 678 28.62 4.40 70.29
N HIS A 679 28.18 5.59 70.69
CA HIS A 679 28.98 6.61 71.35
C HIS A 679 28.27 7.12 72.61
#